data_AF-A0A2V1AGL5-F1
#
_entry.id   AF-A0A2V1AGL5-F1
#
_cell.length_a   1.000
_cell.length_b   1.000
_cell.length_c   1.000
_cell.angle_alpha   90.00
_cell.angle_beta   90.00
_cell.angle_gamma   90.00
#
_symmetry.space_group_name_H-M   'P 1'
#
loop_
_entity.id
_entity.type
_entity.pdbx_description
1 polymer ?
#
loop_
_entity_poly.entity_id
_entity_poly.type
_entity_poly.pdbx_seq_one_letter_code
_entity_poly.pdbx_strand_id
1 'polypeptide(L)'
;MSTPAEIIAARVNGTYVAEEPKPVKKSKEPVSKENAFPVLGGRQSSPSAGGNTTLWGPGVNGNGNGNGQAKPAASVLKPRPSASSKSSFKNSSVQEAFSLDADDQLNVARAEFIKILTAIKTETKASIECTSSQYTKKRTFLITGAPDAVKLAKRLVIKKLTKPVVVNFAIPAKVRSRVIGAQGRTLKPIISEFQVKVDIANEEESPSPEPEDADDIFAKTVPVTIEGDAEGCKGAKAAILAIVKEETKNMSVKIAVSDFVKPFVAKAAEPVESKYSQLEFSFPAWDSPSTNVIISGDREAALEARDELKDLLASLEARLTVHSVPIPQVKHQFLPIKQIIEEDDVFIKLPEEGETDVKFIGEKKKIAAAQEKARQTTSQYKVDVLDMSKAHKGNLPHVRAVAALLRKNGYFRKIAAAQNVVITPPKFDFLADESNTSIPIEITVNAAEPDVASQTRKAIVATVNKFSPEKSKVIDDIDSFLVQEAPAILDISAPANKADYVVLGNRIVLFDVSETEESDDFDVDVSSADSLSEVNKSLDKLRAKQDSLSSTVLSVDSKKQNAIAGENKAVLKSLIAELPVNAVEVELHNDGTQSSENSIYIHGLKEYVEKIKDSINGLVRDFEEHGKKYTSSVELPAFVLPRIVGRGGSAIQALRREYDINIEQNEKTESVTDKSVKTTLHLVGQKRSVEAAKEILSKSAKKHADETVARVRVEQQYHKRIAGPRFVYMNRLQDKYSVTDFSSQKYDDTPSNKDEITIKGPSRGVAKAEEEIKELLNFEKENGHKESIKIPSKALARVIGKGGETIRDITEGFGVEYHFNRDKAAEEEQGYAEVEFTGSRTALKDTIKRVKEIIEEVENFVTITINVPAKYHRDLIGPSGSVMREIISKAGGEDVARQKYIHLLRVPDEGSGSEEVVSAGDKQIVEKVIEQVKKIVADKEASVVETVEVAKDRHGALIGTGGSVRHKLEEDYGVTISIPRASDSSTEIKLTGLPEKIEKLKEKIAEMTKDDWNEVVEVPSSLHSLVSEKAAIFKTFKSDYKVDVTHGNLTRKASKLTNGYIPAPPEGAVAEDGDDSAFKFTTALLEKPEGEDVVIPWRLQGEKDATAKVAEIVQERLEKAKAATHGGWFYLKDPKNKVPRLLGPQGRNIKEIRKNTGAFITVPRANDKHNGFVYVVGTEESLSAVEKALSQLV
;
A
#
# COMPACT_ATOMS: atom_id res chain seq x y z
N MET A 1 12.55 -5.39 60.34
CA MET A 1 11.73 -5.83 61.48
C MET A 1 10.31 -5.96 60.98
N SER A 2 9.62 -7.04 61.35
CA SER A 2 8.26 -7.40 60.88
C SER A 2 8.15 -7.69 59.38
N THR A 3 7.10 -8.42 59.00
CA THR A 3 6.97 -9.21 57.76
C THR A 3 5.74 -8.84 56.93
N PRO A 4 5.68 -9.22 55.64
CA PRO A 4 4.51 -8.97 54.79
C PRO A 4 3.33 -9.91 55.08
N ALA A 5 2.19 -9.57 54.47
CA ALA A 5 1.00 -10.41 54.25
C ALA A 5 0.11 -10.73 55.47
N GLU A 6 -0.55 -9.71 56.01
CA GLU A 6 -1.84 -9.75 56.74
C GLU A 6 -2.34 -8.28 56.84
N ILE A 7 -3.60 -7.86 56.60
CA ILE A 7 -4.86 -8.55 56.27
C ILE A 7 -5.60 -7.84 55.11
N ILE A 8 -6.00 -8.64 54.14
CA ILE A 8 -7.18 -8.56 53.24
C ILE A 8 -8.15 -7.37 53.44
N ALA A 9 -8.28 -6.50 52.43
CA ALA A 9 -9.56 -6.08 51.82
C ALA A 9 -9.31 -5.11 50.65
N ALA A 10 -10.03 -5.28 49.54
CA ALA A 10 -10.08 -4.30 48.46
C ALA A 10 -11.46 -3.62 48.44
N ARG A 11 -11.51 -2.29 48.31
CA ARG A 11 -12.48 -1.60 47.43
C ARG A 11 -12.28 -0.08 47.32
N VAL A 12 -12.39 0.39 46.06
CA VAL A 12 -13.14 1.58 45.60
C VAL A 12 -12.50 2.98 45.72
N ASN A 13 -12.50 3.64 44.55
CA ASN A 13 -12.44 5.08 44.24
C ASN A 13 -11.21 5.91 44.62
N GLY A 14 -10.40 6.18 43.58
CA GLY A 14 -10.50 7.48 42.93
C GLY A 14 -9.30 8.42 43.09
N THR A 15 -8.96 9.10 41.97
CA THR A 15 -8.11 10.30 41.85
C THR A 15 -6.78 10.33 42.62
N TYR A 16 -5.68 10.37 41.88
CA TYR A 16 -4.51 11.17 42.28
C TYR A 16 -4.08 12.09 41.14
N VAL A 17 -3.67 13.31 41.51
CA VAL A 17 -3.29 14.40 40.60
C VAL A 17 -1.76 14.44 40.46
N ALA A 18 -1.31 15.09 39.39
CA ALA A 18 0.06 15.16 38.89
C ALA A 18 1.15 15.60 39.89
N GLU A 19 2.39 15.25 39.54
CA GLU A 19 3.57 16.07 39.83
C GLU A 19 4.45 16.17 38.56
N GLU A 20 5.13 17.30 38.36
CA GLU A 20 5.86 17.63 37.12
C GLU A 20 7.29 17.05 37.05
N PRO A 21 7.88 17.01 35.83
CA PRO A 21 9.19 17.65 35.66
C PRO A 21 9.20 18.75 34.58
N LYS A 22 10.03 19.78 34.80
CA LYS A 22 10.02 21.06 34.06
C LYS A 22 10.83 21.05 32.75
N PRO A 23 10.58 22.01 31.82
CA PRO A 23 10.88 21.84 30.39
C PRO A 23 12.25 22.36 29.93
N VAL A 24 12.73 21.81 28.81
CA VAL A 24 13.83 22.37 28.00
C VAL A 24 13.23 23.03 26.75
N LYS A 25 13.52 24.31 26.54
CA LYS A 25 13.03 25.08 25.38
C LYS A 25 13.73 24.67 24.09
N LYS A 26 13.00 24.61 22.97
CA LYS A 26 13.53 24.76 21.61
C LYS A 26 12.83 25.94 20.91
N SER A 27 13.58 26.69 20.12
CA SER A 27 13.11 27.85 19.35
C SER A 27 12.35 27.43 18.08
N LYS A 28 11.61 28.39 17.51
CA LYS A 28 10.84 28.25 16.27
C LYS A 28 11.69 28.59 15.01
N GLU A 29 11.01 28.53 13.86
CA GLU A 29 11.36 29.07 12.54
C GLU A 29 12.26 28.20 11.64
N PRO A 30 12.13 28.31 10.31
CA PRO A 30 10.86 28.22 9.58
C PRO A 30 10.92 27.20 8.41
N VAL A 31 9.79 26.93 7.76
CA VAL A 31 9.70 25.93 6.68
C VAL A 31 10.00 26.54 5.31
N SER A 32 11.02 26.02 4.64
CA SER A 32 11.23 26.15 3.19
C SER A 32 11.53 24.77 2.57
N LYS A 33 11.21 24.59 1.29
CA LYS A 33 11.25 23.30 0.59
C LYS A 33 12.56 23.14 -0.17
N GLU A 34 13.31 22.06 0.06
CA GLU A 34 14.25 21.50 -0.92
C GLU A 34 14.72 20.10 -0.47
N ASN A 35 14.21 19.05 -1.14
CA ASN A 35 14.85 17.74 -1.34
C ASN A 35 13.84 16.74 -1.97
N ALA A 36 13.96 16.52 -3.27
CA ALA A 36 13.34 15.38 -3.96
C ALA A 36 14.21 14.99 -5.17
N PHE A 37 14.49 13.67 -5.27
CA PHE A 37 15.30 12.99 -6.29
C PHE A 37 16.85 13.13 -6.19
N PRO A 38 17.59 12.05 -6.54
CA PRO A 38 19.01 11.91 -6.19
C PRO A 38 19.98 12.42 -7.26
N VAL A 39 21.18 12.84 -6.83
CA VAL A 39 22.30 13.21 -7.69
C VAL A 39 23.26 12.03 -7.89
N LEU A 40 23.58 11.70 -9.15
CA LEU A 40 24.54 10.66 -9.50
C LEU A 40 25.96 11.23 -9.72
N GLY A 41 26.85 10.97 -8.75
CA GLY A 41 28.30 10.78 -8.89
C GLY A 41 29.18 11.79 -9.66
N GLY A 42 30.00 12.56 -8.94
CA GLY A 42 31.13 13.35 -9.51
C GLY A 42 32.37 13.33 -8.61
N ARG A 43 33.49 12.78 -9.09
CA ARG A 43 34.73 12.45 -8.32
C ARG A 43 35.67 13.66 -8.13
N GLN A 44 36.55 13.61 -7.12
CA GLN A 44 37.91 14.19 -7.21
C GLN A 44 39.02 13.28 -6.61
N SER A 45 40.10 13.12 -7.39
CA SER A 45 41.52 12.82 -7.05
C SER A 45 41.94 11.82 -5.93
N SER A 46 42.17 10.56 -6.32
CA SER A 46 43.46 9.79 -6.32
C SER A 46 44.77 10.37 -5.74
N PRO A 47 45.86 9.57 -5.54
CA PRO A 47 45.97 8.12 -5.18
C PRO A 47 47.17 7.76 -4.22
N SER A 48 47.33 6.48 -3.81
CA SER A 48 48.62 5.73 -3.85
C SER A 48 48.55 4.28 -3.28
N ALA A 49 49.52 3.45 -3.71
CA ALA A 49 50.05 2.20 -3.11
C ALA A 49 49.08 1.07 -2.67
N GLY A 50 48.96 0.03 -3.52
CA GLY A 50 48.14 -1.17 -3.31
C GLY A 50 48.72 -2.30 -2.43
N GLY A 51 48.02 -3.45 -2.41
CA GLY A 51 48.35 -4.60 -1.55
C GLY A 51 47.39 -5.79 -1.64
N ASN A 52 47.40 -6.51 -2.77
CA ASN A 52 47.06 -7.94 -2.93
C ASN A 52 45.70 -8.57 -2.48
N THR A 53 44.92 -8.94 -3.52
CA THR A 53 44.38 -10.30 -3.82
C THR A 53 43.33 -11.04 -2.95
N THR A 54 42.30 -11.58 -3.66
CA THR A 54 41.64 -12.92 -3.49
C THR A 54 40.80 -13.24 -2.24
N LEU A 55 39.80 -14.13 -2.26
CA LEU A 55 38.85 -14.64 -3.28
C LEU A 55 37.72 -15.42 -2.55
N TRP A 56 36.64 -15.82 -3.22
CA TRP A 56 35.73 -16.88 -2.74
C TRP A 56 36.42 -18.27 -2.77
N GLY A 57 36.17 -19.12 -1.76
CA GLY A 57 36.60 -20.53 -1.72
C GLY A 57 36.28 -21.25 -0.39
N PRO A 58 35.90 -22.55 -0.37
CA PRO A 58 35.39 -23.21 0.85
C PRO A 58 36.31 -24.31 1.45
N GLY A 59 36.14 -24.61 2.76
CA GLY A 59 36.32 -25.99 3.28
C GLY A 59 37.02 -26.21 4.63
N VAL A 60 36.37 -27.03 5.48
CA VAL A 60 36.95 -28.04 6.40
C VAL A 60 37.64 -27.61 7.72
N ASN A 61 37.42 -28.45 8.74
CA ASN A 61 37.88 -28.47 10.13
C ASN A 61 39.35 -28.06 10.44
N GLY A 62 39.59 -27.45 11.60
CA GLY A 62 40.94 -27.32 12.20
C GLY A 62 40.97 -26.74 13.63
N ASN A 63 41.19 -27.59 14.64
CA ASN A 63 41.35 -27.23 16.07
C ASN A 63 42.78 -26.70 16.38
N GLY A 64 42.99 -25.65 17.19
CA GLY A 64 44.37 -25.21 17.50
C GLY A 64 44.68 -23.92 18.30
N ASN A 65 44.08 -23.72 19.47
CA ASN A 65 44.58 -22.96 20.66
C ASN A 65 45.86 -22.06 20.61
N GLY A 66 45.71 -20.75 20.93
CA GLY A 66 46.71 -19.88 21.59
C GLY A 66 47.78 -19.19 20.70
N ASN A 67 48.62 -18.27 21.19
CA ASN A 67 48.57 -17.36 22.35
C ASN A 67 49.67 -16.27 22.18
N GLY A 68 49.41 -14.98 22.46
CA GLY A 68 50.42 -13.91 22.26
C GLY A 68 50.03 -12.54 22.81
N GLN A 69 50.85 -12.01 23.72
CA GLN A 69 50.75 -10.67 24.34
C GLN A 69 51.86 -9.75 23.73
N ALA A 70 51.90 -8.42 23.88
CA ALA A 70 51.58 -7.63 25.08
C ALA A 70 51.24 -6.14 24.84
N LYS A 71 51.02 -5.41 25.95
CA LYS A 71 50.81 -3.95 26.11
C LYS A 71 52.08 -3.36 26.81
N PRO A 72 52.12 -2.26 27.61
CA PRO A 72 51.17 -1.18 27.98
C PRO A 72 51.82 0.23 27.76
N ALA A 73 51.50 1.37 28.40
CA ALA A 73 50.61 1.83 29.49
C ALA A 73 50.18 3.30 29.19
N ALA A 74 49.59 4.16 30.04
CA ALA A 74 49.09 4.17 31.42
C ALA A 74 47.95 5.25 31.48
N SER A 75 47.24 5.60 32.57
CA SER A 75 47.13 5.17 33.99
C SER A 75 45.60 5.24 34.33
N VAL A 76 44.97 5.59 35.47
CA VAL A 76 45.27 6.03 36.86
C VAL A 76 44.54 5.05 37.83
N LEU A 77 44.33 5.38 39.11
CA LEU A 77 43.76 4.52 40.17
C LEU A 77 42.68 5.28 40.98
N LYS A 78 41.50 4.73 41.33
CA LYS A 78 41.15 3.66 42.33
C LYS A 78 41.18 4.15 43.79
N PRO A 79 40.24 3.67 44.65
CA PRO A 79 40.52 2.43 45.41
C PRO A 79 39.35 1.43 45.56
N ARG A 80 39.67 0.30 46.21
CA ARG A 80 38.83 -0.85 46.69
C ARG A 80 39.29 -1.12 48.17
N PRO A 81 39.09 -2.26 48.89
CA PRO A 81 38.47 -3.59 48.61
C PRO A 81 37.28 -3.91 49.57
N SER A 82 36.54 -5.03 49.52
CA SER A 82 36.95 -6.44 49.71
C SER A 82 35.72 -7.40 49.66
N ALA A 83 35.81 -8.73 49.85
CA ALA A 83 36.61 -9.75 49.15
C ALA A 83 36.25 -11.21 49.59
N SER A 84 35.12 -11.78 49.13
CA SER A 84 34.75 -13.22 49.26
C SER A 84 33.44 -13.48 48.47
N SER A 85 33.06 -14.68 48.00
CA SER A 85 33.75 -15.96 47.78
C SER A 85 33.21 -16.64 46.48
N LYS A 86 33.51 -17.91 46.20
CA LYS A 86 33.28 -18.57 44.88
C LYS A 86 31.86 -19.14 44.70
N SER A 87 31.27 -18.96 43.52
CA SER A 87 30.23 -19.86 42.93
C SER A 87 30.26 -19.81 41.40
N SER A 88 29.76 -20.86 40.73
CA SER A 88 29.79 -21.04 39.26
C SER A 88 28.41 -21.06 38.60
N PHE A 89 28.38 -21.03 37.25
CA PHE A 89 27.19 -21.03 36.37
C PHE A 89 26.36 -19.72 36.39
N LYS A 90 25.50 -19.41 35.40
CA LYS A 90 24.79 -20.26 34.41
C LYS A 90 24.72 -19.65 33.00
N ASN A 91 24.51 -20.52 32.01
CA ASN A 91 23.89 -20.14 30.73
C ASN A 91 22.41 -19.75 30.97
N SER A 92 21.90 -18.77 30.25
CA SER A 92 20.53 -18.27 30.39
C SER A 92 19.49 -19.21 29.73
N SER A 93 18.94 -20.12 30.52
CA SER A 93 17.72 -20.87 30.18
C SER A 93 16.49 -20.05 30.58
N VAL A 94 15.49 -19.99 29.69
CA VAL A 94 14.21 -19.30 29.88
C VAL A 94 13.12 -20.34 30.21
N GLN A 95 12.11 -19.91 30.96
CA GLN A 95 10.90 -20.69 31.22
C GLN A 95 9.68 -19.89 30.74
N GLU A 96 8.77 -20.53 30.01
CA GLU A 96 7.52 -19.93 29.53
C GLU A 96 6.35 -20.87 29.85
N ALA A 97 5.21 -20.30 30.25
CA ALA A 97 3.99 -21.04 30.56
C ALA A 97 2.80 -20.51 29.76
N PHE A 98 1.93 -21.40 29.28
CA PHE A 98 0.68 -21.05 28.61
C PHE A 98 -0.38 -22.14 28.82
N SER A 99 -1.65 -21.86 28.55
CA SER A 99 -2.75 -22.81 28.75
C SER A 99 -3.68 -22.91 27.54
N LEU A 100 -4.00 -24.14 27.13
CA LEU A 100 -5.01 -24.42 26.11
C LEU A 100 -6.37 -24.70 26.77
N ASP A 101 -7.43 -24.11 26.19
CA ASP A 101 -8.81 -24.31 26.63
C ASP A 101 -9.40 -25.62 26.11
N ALA A 102 -10.50 -26.08 26.72
CA ALA A 102 -11.03 -27.42 26.49
C ALA A 102 -11.58 -27.63 25.06
N ASP A 103 -12.13 -26.57 24.47
CA ASP A 103 -12.81 -26.64 23.17
C ASP A 103 -11.82 -26.56 22.00
N ASP A 104 -10.72 -25.81 22.15
CA ASP A 104 -9.65 -25.72 21.14
C ASP A 104 -8.82 -27.02 21.05
N GLN A 105 -8.79 -27.83 22.12
CA GLN A 105 -8.00 -29.08 22.19
C GLN A 105 -8.50 -30.19 21.25
N LEU A 106 -7.57 -30.90 20.61
CA LEU A 106 -7.78 -32.20 19.99
C LEU A 106 -7.97 -33.29 21.07
N ASN A 107 -8.97 -34.16 20.88
CA ASN A 107 -9.28 -35.25 21.79
C ASN A 107 -8.36 -36.46 21.56
N VAL A 108 -7.10 -36.32 21.95
CA VAL A 108 -6.03 -37.31 21.71
C VAL A 108 -5.91 -38.30 22.87
N ALA A 109 -5.75 -39.59 22.56
CA ALA A 109 -5.56 -40.65 23.56
C ALA A 109 -4.25 -40.43 24.37
N ARG A 110 -4.26 -40.79 25.67
CA ARG A 110 -3.14 -40.49 26.60
C ARG A 110 -1.78 -41.00 26.10
N ALA A 111 -1.74 -42.15 25.42
CA ALA A 111 -0.51 -42.70 24.85
C ALA A 111 0.03 -41.87 23.68
N GLU A 112 -0.84 -41.36 22.81
CA GLU A 112 -0.46 -40.54 21.65
C GLU A 112 -0.08 -39.12 22.07
N PHE A 113 -0.79 -38.55 23.04
CA PHE A 113 -0.44 -37.27 23.67
C PHE A 113 1.00 -37.28 24.23
N ILE A 114 1.40 -38.38 24.88
CA ILE A 114 2.77 -38.57 25.39
C ILE A 114 3.78 -38.75 24.25
N LYS A 115 3.43 -39.45 23.16
CA LYS A 115 4.28 -39.56 21.96
C LYS A 115 4.53 -38.19 21.32
N ILE A 116 3.47 -37.38 21.15
CA ILE A 116 3.55 -36.03 20.59
C ILE A 116 4.47 -35.14 21.43
N LEU A 117 4.27 -35.08 22.74
CA LEU A 117 5.14 -34.27 23.61
C LEU A 117 6.58 -34.77 23.63
N THR A 118 6.80 -36.09 23.63
CA THR A 118 8.16 -36.67 23.56
C THR A 118 8.86 -36.31 22.25
N ALA A 119 8.16 -36.37 21.12
CA ALA A 119 8.71 -35.98 19.81
C ALA A 119 9.13 -34.51 19.79
N ILE A 120 8.28 -33.60 20.27
CA ILE A 120 8.60 -32.16 20.32
C ILE A 120 9.78 -31.88 21.27
N LYS A 121 9.91 -32.60 22.39
CA LYS A 121 11.11 -32.53 23.26
C LYS A 121 12.38 -32.97 22.51
N THR A 122 12.34 -34.06 21.75
CA THR A 122 13.51 -34.53 20.99
C THR A 122 13.88 -33.59 19.83
N GLU A 123 12.89 -32.98 19.19
CA GLU A 123 13.06 -32.04 18.07
C GLU A 123 13.64 -30.69 18.52
N THR A 124 13.09 -30.12 19.61
CA THR A 124 13.44 -28.77 20.08
C THR A 124 14.51 -28.74 21.17
N LYS A 125 14.77 -29.87 21.84
CA LYS A 125 15.66 -29.99 23.03
C LYS A 125 15.20 -29.18 24.25
N ALA A 126 13.98 -28.63 24.24
CA ALA A 126 13.36 -28.01 25.40
C ALA A 126 12.68 -29.08 26.28
N SER A 127 12.65 -28.88 27.61
CA SER A 127 11.72 -29.65 28.45
C SER A 127 10.32 -29.05 28.34
N ILE A 128 9.31 -29.93 28.44
CA ILE A 128 7.89 -29.60 28.33
C ILE A 128 7.16 -30.40 29.41
N GLU A 129 6.50 -29.72 30.32
CA GLU A 129 5.66 -30.30 31.37
C GLU A 129 4.22 -29.87 31.15
N CYS A 130 3.25 -30.73 31.47
CA CYS A 130 1.83 -30.50 31.20
C CYS A 130 0.97 -30.87 32.41
N THR A 131 0.24 -29.90 32.95
CA THR A 131 -0.67 -30.05 34.07
C THR A 131 -2.09 -29.75 33.63
N SER A 132 -3.02 -30.66 33.86
CA SER A 132 -4.43 -30.49 33.50
C SER A 132 -5.26 -30.14 34.73
N SER A 133 -6.01 -29.04 34.67
CA SER A 133 -6.95 -28.66 35.74
C SER A 133 -8.17 -29.59 35.74
N GLN A 134 -8.53 -30.14 36.91
CA GLN A 134 -9.68 -31.05 37.03
C GLN A 134 -11.02 -30.30 36.88
N TYR A 135 -11.13 -29.08 37.42
CA TYR A 135 -12.36 -28.29 37.38
C TYR A 135 -12.58 -27.58 36.04
N THR A 136 -11.53 -26.97 35.47
CA THR A 136 -11.67 -26.13 34.26
C THR A 136 -11.30 -26.85 32.96
N LYS A 137 -10.78 -28.10 33.03
CA LYS A 137 -10.30 -28.92 31.89
C LYS A 137 -9.21 -28.26 31.00
N LYS A 138 -8.76 -27.04 31.35
CA LYS A 138 -7.63 -26.36 30.71
C LYS A 138 -6.33 -27.16 30.94
N ARG A 139 -5.49 -27.28 29.90
CA ARG A 139 -4.16 -27.88 30.00
C ARG A 139 -3.10 -26.78 29.98
N THR A 140 -2.34 -26.68 31.06
CA THR A 140 -1.25 -25.72 31.20
C THR A 140 0.07 -26.40 30.88
N PHE A 141 0.84 -25.82 29.96
CA PHE A 141 2.14 -26.28 29.53
C PHE A 141 3.22 -25.35 30.09
N LEU A 142 4.24 -25.92 30.74
CA LEU A 142 5.45 -25.23 31.16
C LEU A 142 6.60 -25.71 30.28
N ILE A 143 7.30 -24.80 29.61
CA ILE A 143 8.37 -25.10 28.67
C ILE A 143 9.66 -24.42 29.13
N THR A 144 10.77 -25.17 29.18
CA THR A 144 12.04 -24.68 29.72
C THR A 144 13.22 -25.05 28.81
N GLY A 145 14.09 -24.07 28.50
CA GLY A 145 15.21 -24.26 27.57
C GLY A 145 15.83 -22.95 27.06
N ALA A 146 16.59 -23.00 25.97
CA ALA A 146 17.06 -21.80 25.29
C ALA A 146 15.85 -20.99 24.74
N PRO A 147 15.90 -19.64 24.70
CA PRO A 147 14.73 -18.80 24.36
C PRO A 147 14.07 -19.18 23.02
N ASP A 148 14.86 -19.47 21.99
CA ASP A 148 14.32 -19.81 20.67
C ASP A 148 13.78 -21.25 20.62
N ALA A 149 14.39 -22.17 21.37
CA ALA A 149 13.88 -23.53 21.56
C ALA A 149 12.55 -23.54 22.32
N VAL A 150 12.38 -22.66 23.32
CA VAL A 150 11.13 -22.49 24.08
C VAL A 150 10.01 -21.97 23.17
N LYS A 151 10.27 -20.94 22.36
CA LYS A 151 9.32 -20.41 21.36
C LYS A 151 8.90 -21.47 20.33
N LEU A 152 9.87 -22.21 19.77
CA LEU A 152 9.60 -23.29 18.82
C LEU A 152 8.80 -24.43 19.46
N ALA A 153 9.14 -24.83 20.69
CA ALA A 153 8.41 -25.86 21.42
C ALA A 153 6.97 -25.44 21.74
N LYS A 154 6.74 -24.21 22.23
CA LYS A 154 5.39 -23.66 22.44
C LYS A 154 4.56 -23.75 21.17
N ARG A 155 5.11 -23.29 20.04
CA ARG A 155 4.44 -23.32 18.74
C ARG A 155 4.09 -24.74 18.28
N LEU A 156 5.03 -25.68 18.40
CA LEU A 156 4.79 -27.08 18.01
C LEU A 156 3.77 -27.78 18.91
N VAL A 157 3.76 -27.46 20.22
CA VAL A 157 2.76 -27.96 21.17
C VAL A 157 1.36 -27.48 20.79
N ILE A 158 1.18 -26.18 20.47
CA ILE A 158 -0.08 -25.64 19.96
C ILE A 158 -0.47 -26.38 18.67
N LYS A 159 0.38 -26.30 17.63
CA LYS A 159 0.12 -26.83 16.27
C LYS A 159 -0.20 -28.34 16.22
N LYS A 160 0.23 -29.13 17.19
CA LYS A 160 -0.03 -30.58 17.28
C LYS A 160 -1.20 -30.96 18.20
N LEU A 161 -1.70 -30.04 19.02
CA LEU A 161 -2.69 -30.33 20.07
C LEU A 161 -3.96 -29.48 19.99
N THR A 162 -4.00 -28.41 19.19
CA THR A 162 -5.22 -27.68 18.86
C THR A 162 -5.86 -28.18 17.56
N LYS A 163 -7.19 -28.06 17.45
CA LYS A 163 -7.91 -28.24 16.18
C LYS A 163 -7.51 -27.12 15.20
N PRO A 164 -7.46 -27.38 13.88
CA PRO A 164 -7.41 -26.31 12.90
C PRO A 164 -8.73 -25.54 12.91
N VAL A 165 -8.64 -24.22 12.83
CA VAL A 165 -9.77 -23.29 12.79
C VAL A 165 -9.73 -22.55 11.44
N VAL A 166 -10.91 -22.38 10.84
CA VAL A 166 -11.10 -21.52 9.66
C VAL A 166 -11.81 -20.26 10.13
N VAL A 167 -11.21 -19.10 9.88
CA VAL A 167 -11.72 -17.78 10.28
C VAL A 167 -11.93 -16.91 9.04
N ASN A 168 -13.19 -16.63 8.74
CA ASN A 168 -13.58 -15.78 7.62
C ASN A 168 -13.91 -14.36 8.09
N PHE A 169 -13.62 -13.36 7.25
CA PHE A 169 -14.03 -11.95 7.42
C PHE A 169 -13.87 -11.22 6.08
N ALA A 170 -14.40 -10.00 5.95
CA ALA A 170 -14.25 -9.20 4.74
C ALA A 170 -13.29 -8.01 4.96
N ILE A 171 -12.66 -7.53 3.88
CA ILE A 171 -11.86 -6.28 3.86
C ILE A 171 -12.25 -5.42 2.65
N PRO A 172 -12.10 -4.09 2.69
CA PRO A 172 -12.38 -3.23 1.53
C PRO A 172 -11.49 -3.51 0.32
N ALA A 173 -12.08 -3.55 -0.87
CA ALA A 173 -11.44 -3.92 -2.13
C ALA A 173 -10.19 -3.08 -2.44
N LYS A 174 -10.26 -1.75 -2.28
CA LYS A 174 -9.11 -0.86 -2.54
C LYS A 174 -7.91 -1.11 -1.62
N VAL A 175 -8.14 -1.68 -0.43
CA VAL A 175 -7.10 -1.96 0.58
C VAL A 175 -6.49 -3.35 0.37
N ARG A 176 -7.10 -4.21 -0.46
CA ARG A 176 -6.57 -5.54 -0.85
C ARG A 176 -5.14 -5.47 -1.35
N SER A 177 -4.82 -4.53 -2.25
CA SER A 177 -3.49 -4.34 -2.83
C SER A 177 -2.43 -3.96 -1.78
N ARG A 178 -2.84 -3.29 -0.69
CA ARG A 178 -2.00 -2.87 0.43
C ARG A 178 -1.78 -3.98 1.46
N VAL A 179 -2.85 -4.73 1.78
CA VAL A 179 -2.81 -5.93 2.63
C VAL A 179 -1.96 -7.04 2.01
N ILE A 180 -2.05 -7.24 0.69
CA ILE A 180 -1.18 -8.16 -0.04
C ILE A 180 0.24 -7.56 -0.16
N GLY A 181 0.33 -6.30 -0.60
CA GLY A 181 1.57 -5.59 -0.91
C GLY A 181 2.18 -6.03 -2.23
N ALA A 182 3.07 -5.21 -2.81
CA ALA A 182 3.76 -5.55 -4.05
C ALA A 182 4.45 -6.94 -3.92
N GLN A 183 4.17 -7.86 -4.84
CA GLN A 183 4.64 -9.26 -4.81
C GLN A 183 4.34 -10.02 -3.49
N GLY A 184 3.33 -9.62 -2.71
CA GLY A 184 3.00 -10.22 -1.43
C GLY A 184 3.84 -9.73 -0.23
N ARG A 185 4.55 -8.59 -0.35
CA ARG A 185 5.52 -8.12 0.65
C ARG A 185 4.97 -7.87 2.06
N THR A 186 3.68 -7.53 2.23
CA THR A 186 3.05 -7.33 3.56
C THR A 186 2.35 -8.60 4.06
N LEU A 187 1.75 -9.39 3.17
CA LEU A 187 1.07 -10.64 3.56
C LEU A 187 2.03 -11.81 3.85
N LYS A 188 3.13 -11.94 3.10
CA LYS A 188 4.10 -13.05 3.26
C LYS A 188 4.75 -13.09 4.67
N PRO A 189 5.14 -11.96 5.29
CA PRO A 189 5.56 -11.94 6.70
C PRO A 189 4.48 -12.44 7.65
N ILE A 190 3.22 -11.99 7.52
CA ILE A 190 2.10 -12.42 8.37
C ILE A 190 1.86 -13.94 8.22
N ILE A 191 1.88 -14.46 6.99
CA ILE A 191 1.77 -15.89 6.69
C ILE A 191 2.92 -16.70 7.31
N SER A 192 4.17 -16.22 7.26
CA SER A 192 5.31 -16.96 7.79
C SER A 192 5.43 -16.86 9.32
N GLU A 193 5.10 -15.70 9.89
CA GLU A 193 5.08 -15.44 11.33
C GLU A 193 3.99 -16.26 12.03
N PHE A 194 2.76 -16.27 11.51
CA PHE A 194 1.64 -17.01 12.10
C PHE A 194 1.49 -18.44 11.55
N GLN A 195 2.16 -18.82 10.45
CA GLN A 195 2.06 -20.14 9.79
C GLN A 195 0.62 -20.55 9.43
N VAL A 196 -0.23 -19.55 9.19
CA VAL A 196 -1.60 -19.74 8.71
C VAL A 196 -1.65 -19.58 7.19
N LYS A 197 -2.54 -20.32 6.54
CA LYS A 197 -2.88 -20.10 5.13
C LYS A 197 -3.91 -18.97 5.08
N VAL A 198 -3.57 -17.88 4.42
CA VAL A 198 -4.50 -16.76 4.14
C VAL A 198 -4.85 -16.79 2.66
N ASP A 199 -6.14 -16.78 2.35
CA ASP A 199 -6.66 -16.59 1.00
C ASP A 199 -7.50 -15.30 0.94
N ILE A 200 -7.42 -14.58 -0.18
CA ILE A 200 -8.06 -13.27 -0.38
C ILE A 200 -8.63 -13.24 -1.80
N ALA A 201 -9.96 -13.38 -1.90
CA ALA A 201 -10.71 -13.49 -3.14
C ALA A 201 -10.46 -12.32 -4.11
N ASN A 202 -10.85 -12.46 -5.37
CA ASN A 202 -10.57 -11.44 -6.38
C ASN A 202 -11.64 -10.33 -6.39
N GLU A 203 -11.32 -9.17 -7.01
CA GLU A 203 -12.20 -8.00 -6.99
C GLU A 203 -13.48 -8.14 -7.84
N GLU A 204 -13.65 -9.28 -8.51
CA GLU A 204 -14.78 -9.64 -9.37
C GLU A 204 -15.80 -10.54 -8.63
N GLU A 205 -15.42 -11.13 -7.50
CA GLU A 205 -16.26 -12.00 -6.66
C GLU A 205 -16.93 -11.23 -5.50
N SER A 206 -16.81 -9.90 -5.48
CA SER A 206 -17.46 -9.05 -4.48
C SER A 206 -18.97 -8.95 -4.73
N PRO A 207 -19.82 -8.97 -3.68
CA PRO A 207 -21.21 -8.55 -3.83
C PRO A 207 -21.29 -7.11 -4.33
N SER A 208 -22.33 -6.79 -5.11
CA SER A 208 -22.61 -5.42 -5.52
C SER A 208 -22.83 -4.54 -4.28
N PRO A 209 -22.24 -3.32 -4.20
CA PRO A 209 -22.66 -2.36 -3.20
C PRO A 209 -24.13 -1.97 -3.45
N GLU A 210 -24.88 -1.72 -2.38
CA GLU A 210 -26.23 -1.20 -2.48
C GLU A 210 -26.21 0.24 -3.02
N PRO A 211 -27.26 0.71 -3.73
CA PRO A 211 -27.19 1.95 -4.51
C PRO A 211 -26.95 3.22 -3.66
N GLU A 212 -27.27 3.17 -2.37
CA GLU A 212 -27.05 4.25 -1.40
C GLU A 212 -25.55 4.44 -1.06
N ASP A 213 -24.74 3.38 -1.21
CA ASP A 213 -23.31 3.35 -0.89
C ASP A 213 -22.38 3.54 -2.10
N ALA A 214 -22.92 3.87 -3.28
CA ALA A 214 -22.13 4.11 -4.49
C ALA A 214 -21.07 5.21 -4.34
N ASP A 215 -21.27 6.15 -3.41
CA ASP A 215 -20.32 7.24 -3.09
C ASP A 215 -19.16 6.78 -2.18
N ASP A 216 -19.28 5.68 -1.43
CA ASP A 216 -18.19 5.21 -0.59
C ASP A 216 -17.14 4.44 -1.38
N ILE A 217 -16.02 5.13 -1.58
CA ILE A 217 -14.72 4.67 -2.09
C ILE A 217 -14.28 3.30 -1.54
N PHE A 218 -14.75 2.89 -0.35
CA PHE A 218 -14.40 1.65 0.35
C PHE A 218 -15.59 0.70 0.65
N ALA A 219 -16.80 0.93 0.12
CA ALA A 219 -17.97 0.05 0.38
C ALA A 219 -17.83 -1.34 -0.28
N LYS A 220 -17.25 -1.41 -1.49
CA LYS A 220 -16.95 -2.68 -2.16
C LYS A 220 -15.98 -3.50 -1.29
N THR A 221 -16.41 -4.67 -0.81
CA THR A 221 -15.61 -5.56 0.05
C THR A 221 -15.26 -6.88 -0.63
N VAL A 222 -14.23 -7.54 -0.09
CA VAL A 222 -13.65 -8.80 -0.59
C VAL A 222 -13.49 -9.77 0.58
N PRO A 223 -13.95 -11.03 0.47
CA PRO A 223 -13.78 -12.02 1.53
C PRO A 223 -12.33 -12.51 1.67
N VAL A 224 -11.93 -12.68 2.93
CA VAL A 224 -10.66 -13.23 3.40
C VAL A 224 -10.95 -14.49 4.21
N THR A 225 -10.22 -15.57 3.95
CA THR A 225 -10.31 -16.82 4.73
C THR A 225 -8.94 -17.14 5.31
N ILE A 226 -8.87 -17.41 6.62
CA ILE A 226 -7.63 -17.80 7.31
C ILE A 226 -7.80 -19.21 7.90
N GLU A 227 -6.93 -20.13 7.50
CA GLU A 227 -6.90 -21.53 7.92
C GLU A 227 -5.61 -21.82 8.71
N GLY A 228 -5.71 -22.28 9.96
CA GLY A 228 -4.56 -22.50 10.82
C GLY A 228 -4.91 -22.84 12.28
N ASP A 229 -3.99 -22.61 13.22
CA ASP A 229 -4.23 -22.80 14.65
C ASP A 229 -4.96 -21.62 15.30
N ALA A 230 -5.63 -21.86 16.43
CA ALA A 230 -6.53 -20.89 17.06
C ALA A 230 -5.83 -19.60 17.53
N GLU A 231 -4.53 -19.62 17.88
CA GLU A 231 -3.76 -18.42 18.21
C GLU A 231 -3.24 -17.74 16.93
N GLY A 232 -2.67 -18.48 15.99
CA GLY A 232 -2.20 -17.99 14.70
C GLY A 232 -3.29 -17.31 13.88
N CYS A 233 -4.50 -17.87 13.80
CA CYS A 233 -5.64 -17.26 13.10
C CYS A 233 -6.10 -15.96 13.75
N LYS A 234 -6.09 -15.87 15.10
CA LYS A 234 -6.41 -14.63 15.83
C LYS A 234 -5.34 -13.56 15.59
N GLY A 235 -4.05 -13.94 15.65
CA GLY A 235 -2.92 -13.06 15.39
C GLY A 235 -2.89 -12.51 13.95
N ALA A 236 -3.02 -13.38 12.95
CA ALA A 236 -3.05 -12.98 11.54
C ALA A 236 -4.29 -12.12 11.20
N LYS A 237 -5.47 -12.45 11.74
CA LYS A 237 -6.67 -11.60 11.58
C LYS A 237 -6.47 -10.22 12.21
N ALA A 238 -5.87 -10.15 13.40
CA ALA A 238 -5.56 -8.88 14.06
C ALA A 238 -4.54 -8.05 13.27
N ALA A 239 -3.47 -8.67 12.75
CA ALA A 239 -2.46 -7.99 11.93
C ALA A 239 -3.03 -7.45 10.62
N ILE A 240 -3.86 -8.23 9.91
CA ILE A 240 -4.53 -7.79 8.68
C ILE A 240 -5.53 -6.67 8.98
N LEU A 241 -6.35 -6.80 10.03
CA LEU A 241 -7.29 -5.75 10.42
C LEU A 241 -6.61 -4.48 10.95
N ALA A 242 -5.41 -4.56 11.53
CA ALA A 242 -4.62 -3.39 11.89
C ALA A 242 -4.18 -2.60 10.64
N ILE A 243 -3.60 -3.29 9.63
CA ILE A 243 -3.22 -2.67 8.36
C ILE A 243 -4.43 -2.06 7.65
N VAL A 244 -5.59 -2.75 7.66
CA VAL A 244 -6.83 -2.18 7.13
C VAL A 244 -7.25 -0.95 7.93
N LYS A 245 -7.25 -1.00 9.27
CA LYS A 245 -7.70 0.10 10.12
C LYS A 245 -6.80 1.33 10.06
N GLU A 246 -5.49 1.19 9.83
CA GLU A 246 -4.60 2.33 9.58
C GLU A 246 -4.90 3.01 8.24
N GLU A 247 -5.12 2.22 7.18
CA GLU A 247 -5.34 2.72 5.82
C GLU A 247 -6.77 3.20 5.55
N THR A 248 -7.77 2.69 6.29
CA THR A 248 -9.17 3.14 6.22
C THR A 248 -9.54 4.11 7.33
N LYS A 249 -8.59 4.57 8.15
CA LYS A 249 -8.91 5.39 9.32
C LYS A 249 -9.65 6.67 8.91
N ASN A 250 -9.00 7.45 8.04
CA ASN A 250 -9.51 8.73 7.58
C ASN A 250 -10.18 8.56 6.21
N MET A 251 -11.40 9.07 6.06
CA MET A 251 -12.02 9.28 4.75
C MET A 251 -12.35 10.75 4.51
N SER A 252 -12.60 11.11 3.26
CA SER A 252 -13.28 12.36 2.91
C SER A 252 -14.45 12.08 1.99
N VAL A 253 -15.66 12.36 2.48
CA VAL A 253 -16.92 12.26 1.74
C VAL A 253 -17.22 13.62 1.14
N LYS A 254 -17.80 13.64 -0.07
CA LYS A 254 -18.28 14.85 -0.72
C LYS A 254 -19.78 14.72 -0.99
N ILE A 255 -20.53 15.74 -0.62
CA ILE A 255 -21.97 15.84 -0.87
C ILE A 255 -22.16 17.08 -1.75
N ALA A 256 -22.58 16.87 -2.99
CA ALA A 256 -22.90 17.94 -3.91
C ALA A 256 -24.24 18.59 -3.51
N VAL A 257 -24.29 19.92 -3.49
CA VAL A 257 -25.49 20.67 -3.12
C VAL A 257 -25.81 21.68 -4.21
N SER A 258 -27.09 21.87 -4.51
CA SER A 258 -27.54 22.90 -5.45
C SER A 258 -27.26 24.31 -4.90
N ASP A 259 -26.98 25.28 -5.78
CA ASP A 259 -26.87 26.71 -5.38
C ASP A 259 -28.19 27.26 -4.78
N PHE A 260 -29.29 26.52 -4.90
CA PHE A 260 -30.59 26.82 -4.33
C PHE A 260 -30.68 26.48 -2.83
N VAL A 261 -30.12 25.34 -2.42
CA VAL A 261 -30.10 24.85 -1.03
C VAL A 261 -28.90 25.39 -0.25
N LYS A 262 -27.77 25.61 -0.95
CA LYS A 262 -26.49 26.10 -0.44
C LYS A 262 -26.55 27.17 0.67
N PRO A 263 -27.38 28.23 0.61
CA PRO A 263 -27.43 29.23 1.68
C PRO A 263 -27.90 28.73 3.04
N PHE A 264 -28.61 27.59 3.09
CA PHE A 264 -29.25 27.06 4.30
C PHE A 264 -28.50 25.85 4.89
N VAL A 265 -27.48 25.35 4.20
CA VAL A 265 -26.79 24.08 4.52
C VAL A 265 -26.19 24.07 5.92
N ALA A 266 -25.43 25.10 6.30
CA ALA A 266 -24.72 25.12 7.59
C ALA A 266 -25.70 25.00 8.77
N LYS A 267 -26.72 25.86 8.80
CA LYS A 267 -27.76 25.88 9.85
C LYS A 267 -28.64 24.62 9.85
N ALA A 268 -28.85 23.99 8.69
CA ALA A 268 -29.51 22.69 8.59
C ALA A 268 -28.64 21.52 9.07
N ALA A 269 -27.31 21.67 9.04
CA ALA A 269 -26.33 20.64 9.42
C ALA A 269 -25.86 20.73 10.88
N GLU A 270 -26.11 21.84 11.61
CA GLU A 270 -25.81 22.00 13.04
C GLU A 270 -26.16 20.77 13.92
N PRO A 271 -27.31 20.08 13.74
CA PRO A 271 -27.64 18.88 14.54
C PRO A 271 -26.72 17.68 14.27
N VAL A 272 -26.13 17.61 13.07
CA VAL A 272 -25.21 16.54 12.64
C VAL A 272 -23.77 16.90 13.05
N GLU A 273 -23.35 18.15 12.83
CA GLU A 273 -22.02 18.63 13.22
C GLU A 273 -21.80 18.53 14.74
N SER A 274 -22.77 18.99 15.54
CA SER A 274 -22.69 18.91 17.01
C SER A 274 -22.70 17.47 17.54
N LYS A 275 -23.30 16.53 16.81
CA LYS A 275 -23.32 15.09 17.12
C LYS A 275 -21.99 14.40 16.76
N TYR A 276 -21.29 14.86 15.72
CA TYR A 276 -20.07 14.24 15.18
C TYR A 276 -18.82 15.13 15.30
N SER A 277 -18.64 15.78 16.46
CA SER A 277 -17.54 16.73 16.76
C SER A 277 -16.09 16.29 16.46
N GLN A 278 -15.85 14.99 16.23
CA GLN A 278 -14.58 14.40 15.79
C GLN A 278 -14.34 14.47 14.28
N LEU A 279 -15.30 14.97 13.50
CA LEU A 279 -15.20 15.18 12.05
C LEU A 279 -15.01 16.66 11.74
N GLU A 280 -14.24 16.94 10.69
CA GLU A 280 -14.13 18.27 10.09
C GLU A 280 -15.19 18.40 8.99
N PHE A 281 -16.22 19.21 9.26
CA PHE A 281 -17.24 19.59 8.28
C PHE A 281 -16.83 20.88 7.59
N SER A 282 -16.73 20.87 6.26
CA SER A 282 -16.46 22.04 5.44
C SER A 282 -17.69 22.37 4.59
N PHE A 283 -18.44 23.39 5.03
CA PHE A 283 -19.61 23.89 4.32
C PHE A 283 -19.22 25.01 3.33
N PRO A 284 -19.84 25.06 2.14
CA PRO A 284 -19.68 26.21 1.26
C PRO A 284 -20.42 27.42 1.85
N ALA A 285 -19.73 28.54 2.04
CA ALA A 285 -20.38 29.80 2.41
C ALA A 285 -21.34 30.27 1.29
N TRP A 286 -22.39 31.00 1.64
CA TRP A 286 -23.43 31.40 0.69
C TRP A 286 -22.93 32.36 -0.41
N ASP A 287 -21.83 33.07 -0.15
CA ASP A 287 -21.10 33.95 -1.07
C ASP A 287 -19.90 33.26 -1.76
N SER A 288 -19.59 32.01 -1.42
CA SER A 288 -18.49 31.23 -2.00
C SER A 288 -18.86 30.66 -3.39
N PRO A 289 -17.91 30.51 -4.33
CA PRO A 289 -18.12 29.76 -5.57
C PRO A 289 -18.18 28.23 -5.37
N SER A 290 -17.90 27.69 -4.17
CA SER A 290 -17.99 26.25 -3.91
C SER A 290 -19.45 25.77 -3.73
N THR A 291 -19.73 24.51 -4.11
CA THR A 291 -21.07 23.87 -4.06
C THR A 291 -21.08 22.50 -3.40
N ASN A 292 -19.95 22.04 -2.87
CA ASN A 292 -19.85 20.74 -2.21
C ASN A 292 -19.64 20.94 -0.70
N VAL A 293 -20.40 20.21 0.11
CA VAL A 293 -20.03 19.94 1.51
C VAL A 293 -18.96 18.85 1.50
N ILE A 294 -17.93 19.01 2.31
CA ILE A 294 -16.90 17.98 2.52
C ILE A 294 -16.94 17.57 3.99
N ILE A 295 -17.06 16.27 4.24
CA ILE A 295 -16.96 15.68 5.58
C ILE A 295 -15.66 14.88 5.62
N SER A 296 -14.73 15.24 6.49
CA SER A 296 -13.43 14.55 6.61
C SER A 296 -13.10 14.16 8.04
N GLY A 297 -12.73 12.90 8.26
CA GLY A 297 -12.42 12.37 9.58
C GLY A 297 -12.51 10.84 9.64
N ASP A 298 -12.77 10.29 10.82
CA ASP A 298 -12.88 8.84 11.05
C ASP A 298 -14.05 8.24 10.23
N ARG A 299 -13.76 7.19 9.43
CA ARG A 299 -14.66 6.67 8.38
C ARG A 299 -16.09 6.36 8.85
N GLU A 300 -16.23 5.63 9.96
CA GLU A 300 -17.54 5.14 10.44
C GLU A 300 -18.49 6.31 10.75
N ALA A 301 -17.99 7.33 11.47
CA ALA A 301 -18.73 8.55 11.75
C ALA A 301 -19.01 9.39 10.48
N ALA A 302 -18.07 9.45 9.53
CA ALA A 302 -18.22 10.23 8.31
C ALA A 302 -19.26 9.67 7.33
N LEU A 303 -19.62 8.38 7.43
CA LEU A 303 -20.72 7.78 6.68
C LEU A 303 -22.07 8.02 7.36
N GLU A 304 -22.20 7.82 8.68
CA GLU A 304 -23.45 8.15 9.38
C GLU A 304 -23.82 9.64 9.21
N ALA A 305 -22.82 10.53 9.32
CA ALA A 305 -22.98 11.96 9.08
C ALA A 305 -23.26 12.32 7.60
N ARG A 306 -22.89 11.46 6.63
CA ARG A 306 -23.22 11.64 5.20
C ARG A 306 -24.73 11.54 5.00
N ASP A 307 -25.33 10.49 5.55
CA ASP A 307 -26.69 10.10 5.19
C ASP A 307 -27.73 10.88 5.98
N GLU A 308 -27.50 11.14 7.27
CA GLU A 308 -28.34 12.08 8.03
C GLU A 308 -28.34 13.48 7.40
N LEU A 309 -27.21 13.93 6.84
CA LEU A 309 -27.12 15.23 6.17
C LEU A 309 -27.77 15.22 4.78
N LYS A 310 -27.61 14.16 3.99
CA LYS A 310 -28.29 13.98 2.67
C LYS A 310 -29.81 14.05 2.82
N ASP A 311 -30.39 13.29 3.76
CA ASP A 311 -31.83 13.26 3.99
C ASP A 311 -32.37 14.62 4.46
N LEU A 312 -31.65 15.28 5.37
CA LEU A 312 -32.01 16.63 5.81
C LEU A 312 -32.04 17.62 4.64
N LEU A 313 -31.00 17.66 3.79
CA LEU A 313 -30.95 18.56 2.62
C LEU A 313 -32.03 18.25 1.58
N ALA A 314 -32.26 16.98 1.24
CA ALA A 314 -33.33 16.59 0.32
C ALA A 314 -34.72 16.98 0.86
N SER A 315 -34.93 16.82 2.17
CA SER A 315 -36.17 17.23 2.83
C SER A 315 -36.35 18.76 2.86
N LEU A 316 -35.27 19.53 2.76
CA LEU A 316 -35.24 21.00 2.78
C LEU A 316 -35.50 21.56 1.37
N GLU A 317 -34.85 21.03 0.33
CA GLU A 317 -35.01 21.47 -1.06
C GLU A 317 -36.48 21.43 -1.51
N ALA A 318 -37.21 20.37 -1.13
CA ALA A 318 -38.63 20.20 -1.42
C ALA A 318 -39.57 21.24 -0.76
N ARG A 319 -39.07 22.10 0.15
CA ARG A 319 -39.86 23.16 0.85
C ARG A 319 -39.54 24.58 0.36
N LEU A 320 -38.44 24.76 -0.37
CA LEU A 320 -37.98 26.07 -0.83
C LEU A 320 -38.78 26.59 -2.04
N THR A 321 -38.96 27.91 -2.08
CA THR A 321 -39.74 28.65 -3.10
C THR A 321 -39.11 30.02 -3.36
N VAL A 322 -39.51 30.72 -4.44
CA VAL A 322 -38.90 31.99 -4.89
C VAL A 322 -39.94 33.08 -5.17
N HIS A 323 -39.68 34.31 -4.73
CA HIS A 323 -40.47 35.50 -5.03
C HIS A 323 -39.59 36.75 -5.27
N SER A 324 -39.97 37.64 -6.19
CA SER A 324 -39.19 38.82 -6.62
C SER A 324 -39.83 40.15 -6.16
N VAL A 325 -39.02 41.17 -5.83
CA VAL A 325 -39.48 42.49 -5.34
C VAL A 325 -38.56 43.65 -5.79
N PRO A 326 -39.07 44.75 -6.37
CA PRO A 326 -38.28 45.94 -6.72
C PRO A 326 -37.86 46.77 -5.48
N ILE A 327 -36.59 47.20 -5.41
CA ILE A 327 -36.02 48.03 -4.32
C ILE A 327 -34.95 49.00 -4.89
N PRO A 328 -34.86 50.28 -4.47
CA PRO A 328 -33.86 51.23 -4.99
C PRO A 328 -32.41 50.96 -4.54
N GLN A 329 -31.43 51.15 -5.45
CA GLN A 329 -30.00 50.81 -5.25
C GLN A 329 -29.34 51.44 -4.01
N VAL A 330 -29.58 52.73 -3.72
CA VAL A 330 -29.00 53.41 -2.53
C VAL A 330 -29.41 52.72 -1.21
N LYS A 331 -30.51 51.96 -1.23
CA LYS A 331 -31.01 51.17 -0.10
C LYS A 331 -30.59 49.70 -0.11
N HIS A 332 -29.95 49.18 -1.17
CA HIS A 332 -29.47 47.79 -1.22
C HIS A 332 -28.43 47.50 -0.14
N GLN A 333 -27.54 48.45 0.16
CA GLN A 333 -26.55 48.35 1.25
C GLN A 333 -27.18 48.23 2.66
N PHE A 334 -28.46 48.59 2.81
CA PHE A 334 -29.22 48.49 4.06
C PHE A 334 -30.23 47.33 4.05
N LEU A 335 -30.16 46.43 3.05
CA LEU A 335 -30.90 45.17 3.10
C LEU A 335 -30.21 44.25 4.12
N PRO A 336 -30.93 43.78 5.16
CA PRO A 336 -30.33 42.98 6.22
C PRO A 336 -30.22 41.49 5.81
N ILE A 337 -29.48 41.24 4.71
CA ILE A 337 -29.37 39.92 4.07
C ILE A 337 -28.95 38.84 5.09
N LYS A 338 -27.91 39.12 5.88
CA LYS A 338 -27.41 38.20 6.92
C LYS A 338 -28.46 37.92 8.00
N GLN A 339 -29.07 38.96 8.57
CA GLN A 339 -30.07 38.81 9.64
C GLN A 339 -31.32 38.04 9.16
N ILE A 340 -31.76 38.22 7.92
CA ILE A 340 -32.93 37.51 7.38
C ILE A 340 -32.62 36.04 7.03
N ILE A 341 -31.37 35.71 6.67
CA ILE A 341 -30.91 34.33 6.58
C ILE A 341 -30.83 33.70 7.99
N GLU A 342 -30.26 34.42 8.96
CA GLU A 342 -30.01 33.96 10.33
C GLU A 342 -31.30 33.81 11.15
N GLU A 343 -32.27 34.72 11.01
CA GLU A 343 -33.54 34.72 11.74
C GLU A 343 -34.67 33.95 11.02
N ASP A 344 -34.90 34.24 9.73
CA ASP A 344 -36.11 33.79 9.00
C ASP A 344 -35.87 32.62 8.04
N ASP A 345 -34.62 32.17 7.89
CA ASP A 345 -34.23 31.15 6.89
C ASP A 345 -34.65 31.54 5.45
N VAL A 346 -34.48 32.81 5.09
CA VAL A 346 -34.77 33.32 3.74
C VAL A 346 -33.54 34.01 3.15
N PHE A 347 -33.07 33.53 2.00
CA PHE A 347 -31.96 34.10 1.27
C PHE A 347 -32.41 35.24 0.35
N ILE A 348 -31.66 36.34 0.33
CA ILE A 348 -31.93 37.52 -0.49
C ILE A 348 -30.84 37.65 -1.55
N LYS A 349 -31.14 37.26 -2.80
CA LYS A 349 -30.26 37.45 -3.95
C LYS A 349 -30.47 38.85 -4.56
N LEU A 350 -29.40 39.62 -4.64
CA LEU A 350 -29.36 40.92 -5.32
C LEU A 350 -29.45 40.76 -6.85
N PRO A 351 -29.95 41.78 -7.58
CA PRO A 351 -29.98 41.77 -9.05
C PRO A 351 -28.58 41.74 -9.67
N GLU A 352 -28.47 41.07 -10.82
CA GLU A 352 -27.28 41.07 -11.69
C GLU A 352 -27.36 42.24 -12.71
N GLU A 353 -26.28 42.52 -13.46
CA GLU A 353 -26.23 43.68 -14.36
C GLU A 353 -27.34 43.66 -15.44
N GLY A 354 -28.30 44.57 -15.30
CA GLY A 354 -29.49 44.68 -16.16
C GLY A 354 -30.80 44.29 -15.47
N GLU A 355 -30.76 43.61 -14.32
CA GLU A 355 -31.93 43.41 -13.46
C GLU A 355 -32.12 44.57 -12.47
N THR A 356 -33.37 44.78 -12.02
CA THR A 356 -33.73 45.83 -11.03
C THR A 356 -34.39 45.29 -9.76
N ASP A 357 -34.76 44.02 -9.75
CA ASP A 357 -35.50 43.38 -8.68
C ASP A 357 -34.62 42.50 -7.78
N VAL A 358 -34.95 42.45 -6.49
CA VAL A 358 -34.31 41.61 -5.48
C VAL A 358 -35.13 40.32 -5.29
N LYS A 359 -34.47 39.16 -5.32
CA LYS A 359 -35.11 37.84 -5.29
C LYS A 359 -34.98 37.21 -3.90
N PHE A 360 -36.09 36.77 -3.32
CA PHE A 360 -36.21 36.12 -2.03
C PHE A 360 -36.43 34.62 -2.24
N ILE A 361 -35.59 33.78 -1.60
CA ILE A 361 -35.61 32.32 -1.69
C ILE A 361 -35.78 31.75 -0.28
N GLY A 362 -36.74 30.86 -0.04
CA GLY A 362 -36.97 30.30 1.29
C GLY A 362 -38.23 29.44 1.40
N GLU A 363 -38.56 28.97 2.60
CA GLU A 363 -39.84 28.29 2.83
C GLU A 363 -41.02 29.26 2.60
N LYS A 364 -42.04 28.82 1.84
CA LYS A 364 -43.18 29.67 1.43
C LYS A 364 -43.91 30.37 2.57
N LYS A 365 -43.88 29.82 3.79
CA LYS A 365 -44.47 30.43 5.00
C LYS A 365 -43.63 31.57 5.58
N LYS A 366 -42.30 31.57 5.39
CA LYS A 366 -41.36 32.54 5.98
C LYS A 366 -41.05 33.71 5.05
N ILE A 367 -41.08 33.50 3.73
CA ILE A 367 -40.81 34.55 2.71
C ILE A 367 -41.62 35.84 2.95
N ALA A 368 -42.89 35.75 3.33
CA ALA A 368 -43.72 36.95 3.57
C ALA A 368 -43.18 37.80 4.74
N ALA A 369 -42.82 37.17 5.86
CA ALA A 369 -42.24 37.87 7.02
C ALA A 369 -40.85 38.47 6.69
N ALA A 370 -40.01 37.73 5.96
CA ALA A 370 -38.72 38.21 5.48
C ALA A 370 -38.85 39.43 4.54
N GLN A 371 -39.83 39.43 3.62
CA GLN A 371 -40.11 40.57 2.75
C GLN A 371 -40.63 41.79 3.53
N GLU A 372 -41.45 41.57 4.56
CA GLU A 372 -41.91 42.65 5.43
C GLU A 372 -40.78 43.23 6.28
N LYS A 373 -39.92 42.39 6.90
CA LYS A 373 -38.70 42.84 7.60
C LYS A 373 -37.77 43.63 6.68
N ALA A 374 -37.45 43.11 5.50
CA ALA A 374 -36.59 43.82 4.53
C ALA A 374 -37.15 45.19 4.15
N ARG A 375 -38.48 45.30 3.98
CA ARG A 375 -39.18 46.57 3.73
C ARG A 375 -39.21 47.49 4.94
N GLN A 376 -39.40 46.97 6.15
CA GLN A 376 -39.36 47.74 7.40
C GLN A 376 -37.97 48.35 7.61
N THR A 377 -36.91 47.54 7.56
CA THR A 377 -35.52 48.00 7.72
C THR A 377 -35.14 49.02 6.64
N THR A 378 -35.46 48.78 5.36
CA THR A 378 -35.18 49.78 4.32
C THR A 378 -36.07 51.02 4.37
N SER A 379 -37.25 50.96 5.01
CA SER A 379 -38.10 52.13 5.26
C SER A 379 -37.62 52.98 6.44
N GLN A 380 -36.88 52.41 7.39
CA GLN A 380 -36.28 53.13 8.51
C GLN A 380 -35.19 54.12 8.08
N TYR A 381 -34.68 54.09 6.84
CA TYR A 381 -33.63 55.02 6.40
C TYR A 381 -34.15 56.11 5.43
N LYS A 382 -33.78 57.36 5.72
CA LYS A 382 -34.08 58.55 4.91
C LYS A 382 -32.78 59.21 4.46
N VAL A 383 -32.76 59.70 3.22
CA VAL A 383 -31.64 60.49 2.68
C VAL A 383 -31.96 61.98 2.86
N ASP A 384 -30.98 62.72 3.36
CA ASP A 384 -30.93 64.19 3.44
C ASP A 384 -29.70 64.69 2.66
N VAL A 385 -29.68 65.96 2.24
CA VAL A 385 -28.59 66.50 1.38
C VAL A 385 -28.10 67.85 1.90
N LEU A 386 -26.78 67.98 2.05
CA LEU A 386 -26.10 69.22 2.44
C LEU A 386 -25.23 69.72 1.28
N ASP A 387 -25.50 70.92 0.78
CA ASP A 387 -24.62 71.58 -0.20
C ASP A 387 -23.57 72.45 0.52
N MET A 388 -22.29 72.17 0.26
CA MET A 388 -21.17 72.89 0.84
C MET A 388 -20.85 74.22 0.16
N SER A 389 -21.36 74.48 -1.05
CA SER A 389 -21.01 75.62 -1.92
C SER A 389 -21.07 77.02 -1.25
N LYS A 390 -21.90 77.16 -0.21
CA LYS A 390 -22.16 78.43 0.50
C LYS A 390 -21.24 78.69 1.70
N ALA A 391 -20.33 77.77 2.03
CA ALA A 391 -19.33 77.95 3.08
C ALA A 391 -18.31 79.06 2.72
N HIS A 392 -17.59 79.58 3.73
CA HIS A 392 -16.47 80.53 3.56
C HIS A 392 -16.77 81.71 2.61
N LYS A 393 -17.93 82.35 2.82
CA LYS A 393 -18.46 83.48 2.02
C LYS A 393 -18.63 83.19 0.51
N GLY A 394 -18.70 81.92 0.10
CA GLY A 394 -18.88 81.51 -1.30
C GLY A 394 -17.58 81.41 -2.11
N ASN A 395 -16.41 81.31 -1.46
CA ASN A 395 -15.14 81.07 -2.14
C ASN A 395 -15.07 79.61 -2.66
N LEU A 396 -15.68 79.36 -3.82
CA LEU A 396 -15.79 78.02 -4.42
C LEU A 396 -14.43 77.32 -4.62
N PRO A 397 -13.34 77.95 -5.11
CA PRO A 397 -12.03 77.32 -5.18
C PRO A 397 -11.54 76.79 -3.82
N HIS A 398 -11.64 77.58 -2.75
CA HIS A 398 -11.29 77.15 -1.40
C HIS A 398 -12.17 76.00 -0.90
N VAL A 399 -13.49 76.13 -1.09
CA VAL A 399 -14.45 75.11 -0.63
C VAL A 399 -14.30 73.78 -1.38
N ARG A 400 -13.96 73.80 -2.68
CA ARG A 400 -13.60 72.59 -3.46
C ARG A 400 -12.34 71.93 -2.90
N ALA A 401 -11.29 72.71 -2.61
CA ALA A 401 -10.06 72.21 -2.02
C ALA A 401 -10.28 71.62 -0.61
N VAL A 402 -11.09 72.27 0.24
CA VAL A 402 -11.48 71.72 1.56
C VAL A 402 -12.32 70.46 1.43
N ALA A 403 -13.29 70.40 0.49
CA ALA A 403 -14.08 69.19 0.26
C ALA A 403 -13.21 68.01 -0.23
N ALA A 404 -12.22 68.29 -1.08
CA ALA A 404 -11.23 67.31 -1.53
C ALA A 404 -10.30 66.87 -0.38
N LEU A 405 -9.82 67.78 0.47
CA LEU A 405 -9.02 67.49 1.68
C LEU A 405 -9.78 66.58 2.65
N LEU A 406 -11.02 66.95 2.99
CA LEU A 406 -11.88 66.19 3.91
C LEU A 406 -12.22 64.79 3.38
N ARG A 407 -12.18 64.60 2.05
CA ARG A 407 -12.33 63.29 1.38
C ARG A 407 -11.02 62.50 1.34
N LYS A 408 -9.90 63.12 0.96
CA LYS A 408 -8.53 62.55 0.96
C LYS A 408 -8.22 61.92 2.32
N ASN A 409 -8.48 62.67 3.39
CA ASN A 409 -8.13 62.31 4.77
C ASN A 409 -9.23 61.54 5.51
N GLY A 410 -10.32 61.21 4.82
CA GLY A 410 -11.44 60.44 5.37
C GLY A 410 -12.19 61.12 6.52
N TYR A 411 -12.13 62.45 6.67
CA TYR A 411 -12.88 63.16 7.71
C TYR A 411 -14.39 62.90 7.59
N PHE A 412 -14.95 62.81 6.38
CA PHE A 412 -16.34 62.39 6.19
C PHE A 412 -16.61 60.98 6.74
N ARG A 413 -15.65 60.04 6.65
CA ARG A 413 -15.78 58.70 7.28
C ARG A 413 -15.66 58.77 8.81
N LYS A 414 -14.82 59.65 9.35
CA LYS A 414 -14.71 59.88 10.81
C LYS A 414 -16.01 60.45 11.38
N ILE A 415 -16.60 61.46 10.72
CA ILE A 415 -17.88 62.06 11.13
C ILE A 415 -19.04 61.05 10.96
N ALA A 416 -19.06 60.31 9.86
CA ALA A 416 -20.01 59.22 9.62
C ALA A 416 -20.02 58.20 10.77
N ALA A 417 -18.84 57.71 11.16
CA ALA A 417 -18.69 56.79 12.29
C ALA A 417 -19.06 57.43 13.64
N ALA A 418 -18.66 58.68 13.88
CA ALA A 418 -18.95 59.41 15.13
C ALA A 418 -20.43 59.80 15.31
N GLN A 419 -21.26 59.68 14.28
CA GLN A 419 -22.71 59.96 14.32
C GLN A 419 -23.57 58.75 13.90
N ASN A 420 -22.95 57.60 13.57
CA ASN A 420 -23.63 56.42 13.01
C ASN A 420 -24.49 56.71 11.77
N VAL A 421 -23.97 57.52 10.84
CA VAL A 421 -24.65 58.01 9.63
C VAL A 421 -23.80 57.73 8.39
N VAL A 422 -24.41 57.34 7.27
CA VAL A 422 -23.66 57.13 6.02
C VAL A 422 -23.57 58.45 5.23
N ILE A 423 -22.35 58.93 5.00
CA ILE A 423 -22.06 60.17 4.28
C ILE A 423 -21.39 59.86 2.94
N THR A 424 -21.99 60.32 1.84
CA THR A 424 -21.49 60.11 0.47
C THR A 424 -21.01 61.44 -0.13
N PRO A 425 -19.69 61.72 -0.14
CA PRO A 425 -19.12 62.93 -0.74
C PRO A 425 -18.82 62.76 -2.25
N PRO A 426 -18.84 63.86 -3.04
CA PRO A 426 -18.68 63.84 -4.49
C PRO A 426 -17.29 63.34 -4.96
N LYS A 427 -17.20 62.96 -6.24
CA LYS A 427 -15.95 62.47 -6.87
C LYS A 427 -14.92 63.58 -7.06
N PHE A 428 -13.63 63.23 -7.13
CA PHE A 428 -12.56 64.21 -7.30
C PHE A 428 -12.64 64.94 -8.65
N ASP A 429 -12.98 64.23 -9.72
CA ASP A 429 -13.15 64.77 -11.07
C ASP A 429 -14.22 65.89 -11.09
N PHE A 430 -15.33 65.66 -10.37
CA PHE A 430 -16.42 66.63 -10.19
C PHE A 430 -16.02 67.85 -9.35
N LEU A 431 -15.05 67.70 -8.43
CA LEU A 431 -14.50 68.78 -7.60
C LEU A 431 -13.39 69.58 -8.32
N ALA A 432 -12.75 69.00 -9.32
CA ALA A 432 -11.71 69.65 -10.13
C ALA A 432 -12.30 70.50 -11.29
N ASP A 433 -13.48 70.13 -11.79
CA ASP A 433 -14.21 70.88 -12.80
C ASP A 433 -14.74 72.22 -12.24
N GLU A 434 -14.20 73.34 -12.74
CA GLU A 434 -14.56 74.67 -12.26
C GLU A 434 -15.99 75.12 -12.60
N SER A 435 -16.69 74.42 -13.52
CA SER A 435 -18.07 74.75 -13.91
C SER A 435 -19.13 74.36 -12.87
N ASN A 436 -18.84 73.38 -11.99
CA ASN A 436 -19.80 72.87 -11.02
C ASN A 436 -20.02 73.84 -9.85
N THR A 437 -21.17 74.50 -9.81
CA THR A 437 -21.52 75.56 -8.84
C THR A 437 -22.14 75.07 -7.53
N SER A 438 -22.48 73.79 -7.41
CA SER A 438 -23.02 73.15 -6.20
C SER A 438 -22.14 71.94 -5.82
N ILE A 439 -21.97 71.72 -4.52
CA ILE A 439 -21.14 70.65 -3.95
C ILE A 439 -22.01 69.86 -2.95
N PRO A 440 -22.96 69.04 -3.45
CA PRO A 440 -23.85 68.25 -2.61
C PRO A 440 -23.12 67.08 -1.94
N ILE A 441 -23.43 66.87 -0.66
CA ILE A 441 -23.04 65.71 0.13
C ILE A 441 -24.33 65.04 0.60
N GLU A 442 -24.52 63.78 0.22
CA GLU A 442 -25.68 63.00 0.63
C GLU A 442 -25.44 62.35 1.99
N ILE A 443 -26.45 62.39 2.86
CA ILE A 443 -26.39 61.99 4.26
C ILE A 443 -27.57 61.05 4.52
N THR A 444 -27.32 59.75 4.64
CA THR A 444 -28.37 58.75 4.90
C THR A 444 -28.44 58.42 6.38
N VAL A 445 -29.61 58.72 6.98
CA VAL A 445 -29.86 58.72 8.43
C VAL A 445 -31.06 57.85 8.75
N ASN A 446 -31.14 57.32 9.97
CA ASN A 446 -32.37 56.68 10.45
C ASN A 446 -33.49 57.73 10.60
N ALA A 447 -34.65 57.45 10.01
CA ALA A 447 -35.83 58.30 10.00
C ALA A 447 -36.45 58.50 11.39
N ALA A 448 -36.12 57.64 12.37
CA ALA A 448 -36.49 57.83 13.76
C ALA A 448 -35.71 58.96 14.47
N GLU A 449 -34.54 59.35 13.94
CA GLU A 449 -33.60 60.28 14.60
C GLU A 449 -33.26 61.48 13.69
N PRO A 450 -34.24 62.33 13.33
CA PRO A 450 -34.02 63.47 12.43
C PRO A 450 -33.02 64.51 12.98
N ASP A 451 -32.86 64.59 14.30
CA ASP A 451 -31.89 65.48 14.94
C ASP A 451 -30.45 65.07 14.65
N VAL A 452 -30.15 63.77 14.49
CA VAL A 452 -28.81 63.27 14.15
C VAL A 452 -28.39 63.73 12.75
N ALA A 453 -29.35 63.86 11.81
CA ALA A 453 -29.08 64.51 10.52
C ALA A 453 -28.62 65.96 10.72
N SER A 454 -29.31 66.71 11.59
CA SER A 454 -28.94 68.10 11.86
C SER A 454 -27.66 68.26 12.70
N GLN A 455 -27.34 67.31 13.57
CA GLN A 455 -26.07 67.27 14.30
C GLN A 455 -24.91 66.92 13.36
N THR A 456 -25.08 65.93 12.48
CA THR A 456 -24.11 65.57 11.43
C THR A 456 -23.82 66.76 10.52
N ARG A 457 -24.84 67.50 10.06
CA ARG A 457 -24.64 68.73 9.27
C ARG A 457 -23.88 69.80 10.05
N LYS A 458 -24.17 70.01 11.35
CA LYS A 458 -23.40 70.93 12.22
C LYS A 458 -21.94 70.49 12.37
N ALA A 459 -21.69 69.19 12.54
CA ALA A 459 -20.33 68.63 12.67
C ALA A 459 -19.52 68.79 11.37
N ILE A 460 -20.11 68.51 10.21
CA ILE A 460 -19.48 68.77 8.90
C ILE A 460 -19.12 70.26 8.79
N VAL A 461 -20.08 71.16 9.02
CA VAL A 461 -19.84 72.62 8.94
C VAL A 461 -18.78 73.08 9.95
N ALA A 462 -18.75 72.55 11.17
CA ALA A 462 -17.70 72.86 12.15
C ALA A 462 -16.31 72.40 11.67
N THR A 463 -16.18 71.19 11.13
CA THR A 463 -14.88 70.70 10.58
C THR A 463 -14.45 71.46 9.33
N VAL A 464 -15.37 71.94 8.50
CA VAL A 464 -15.08 72.82 7.35
C VAL A 464 -14.64 74.21 7.82
N ASN A 465 -15.23 74.71 8.91
CA ASN A 465 -14.89 76.01 9.49
C ASN A 465 -13.51 76.02 10.18
N LYS A 466 -12.99 74.87 10.67
CA LYS A 466 -11.60 74.75 11.13
C LYS A 466 -10.59 75.14 10.04
N PHE A 467 -10.89 74.85 8.77
CA PHE A 467 -10.06 75.19 7.61
C PHE A 467 -10.56 76.48 6.93
N SER A 468 -10.42 77.61 7.64
CA SER A 468 -10.70 78.93 7.07
C SER A 468 -9.71 79.30 5.94
N PRO A 469 -10.05 80.23 5.04
CA PRO A 469 -9.12 80.70 4.01
C PRO A 469 -7.81 81.25 4.59
N GLU A 470 -7.84 81.83 5.79
CA GLU A 470 -6.68 82.37 6.50
C GLU A 470 -5.70 81.28 6.98
N LYS A 471 -6.17 80.05 7.21
CA LYS A 471 -5.34 78.86 7.50
C LYS A 471 -4.94 78.08 6.24
N SER A 472 -5.00 78.70 5.07
CA SER A 472 -4.65 78.06 3.79
C SER A 472 -3.78 78.96 2.92
N LYS A 473 -2.93 78.35 2.08
CA LYS A 473 -2.14 79.06 1.08
C LYS A 473 -2.30 78.40 -0.28
N VAL A 474 -2.91 79.12 -1.22
CA VAL A 474 -2.98 78.73 -2.62
C VAL A 474 -1.65 79.06 -3.30
N ILE A 475 -1.17 78.13 -4.11
CA ILE A 475 0.09 78.16 -4.86
C ILE A 475 -0.27 77.93 -6.33
N ASP A 476 -0.26 79.04 -7.08
CA ASP A 476 -0.57 79.12 -8.51
C ASP A 476 0.62 79.65 -9.32
N ASP A 477 1.78 79.86 -8.68
CA ASP A 477 2.98 80.44 -9.28
C ASP A 477 3.92 79.39 -9.89
N ILE A 478 3.56 78.11 -9.81
CA ILE A 478 4.32 76.99 -10.38
C ILE A 478 3.78 76.64 -11.78
N ASP A 479 4.67 76.52 -12.77
CA ASP A 479 4.34 76.17 -14.15
C ASP A 479 3.67 74.78 -14.24
N SER A 480 2.65 74.66 -15.10
CA SER A 480 1.88 73.43 -15.32
C SER A 480 2.72 72.20 -15.67
N PHE A 481 3.88 72.41 -16.29
CA PHE A 481 4.84 71.35 -16.60
C PHE A 481 5.48 70.75 -15.33
N LEU A 482 5.62 71.54 -14.27
CA LEU A 482 6.25 71.14 -13.01
C LEU A 482 5.27 70.75 -11.90
N VAL A 483 3.99 71.15 -11.99
CA VAL A 483 2.95 70.77 -11.00
C VAL A 483 2.82 69.24 -10.83
N GLN A 484 3.09 68.46 -11.87
CA GLN A 484 3.08 66.99 -11.79
C GLN A 484 4.19 66.40 -10.89
N GLU A 485 5.31 67.10 -10.68
CA GLU A 485 6.35 66.66 -9.74
C GLU A 485 6.05 67.04 -8.27
N ALA A 486 5.16 68.00 -8.03
CA ALA A 486 4.95 68.58 -6.70
C ALA A 486 4.50 67.58 -5.61
N PRO A 487 3.62 66.58 -5.86
CA PRO A 487 3.22 65.61 -4.85
C PRO A 487 4.42 64.87 -4.23
N ALA A 488 5.40 64.48 -5.04
CA ALA A 488 6.59 63.75 -4.60
C ALA A 488 7.50 64.56 -3.64
N ILE A 489 7.33 65.88 -3.59
CA ILE A 489 8.01 66.77 -2.63
C ILE A 489 7.10 67.00 -1.41
N LEU A 490 5.81 67.25 -1.63
CA LEU A 490 4.86 67.64 -0.58
C LEU A 490 4.44 66.49 0.34
N ASP A 491 4.41 65.24 -0.14
CA ASP A 491 4.20 64.06 0.71
C ASP A 491 5.29 63.89 1.78
N ILE A 492 6.46 64.51 1.58
CA ILE A 492 7.58 64.50 2.54
C ILE A 492 7.57 65.76 3.40
N SER A 493 7.39 66.95 2.80
CA SER A 493 7.53 68.23 3.53
C SER A 493 6.29 68.67 4.31
N ALA A 494 5.08 68.40 3.81
CA ALA A 494 3.86 68.86 4.49
C ALA A 494 3.65 68.18 5.86
N PRO A 495 3.74 66.84 6.00
CA PRO A 495 3.51 66.18 7.29
C PRO A 495 4.55 66.55 8.36
N ALA A 496 5.81 66.75 7.96
CA ALA A 496 6.90 67.16 8.85
C ALA A 496 6.61 68.50 9.56
N ASN A 497 5.91 69.40 8.86
CA ASN A 497 5.62 70.76 9.31
C ASN A 497 4.16 70.96 9.76
N LYS A 498 3.43 69.88 10.06
CA LYS A 498 2.00 69.90 10.46
C LYS A 498 1.05 70.54 9.43
N ALA A 499 1.43 70.54 8.16
CA ALA A 499 0.57 70.98 7.06
C ALA A 499 0.05 69.78 6.26
N ASP A 500 -0.93 70.02 5.40
CA ASP A 500 -1.38 69.10 4.37
C ASP A 500 -1.67 69.85 3.07
N TYR A 501 -1.88 69.14 1.97
CA TYR A 501 -2.04 69.72 0.64
C TYR A 501 -3.05 68.96 -0.23
N VAL A 502 -3.64 69.67 -1.19
CA VAL A 502 -4.43 69.12 -2.29
C VAL A 502 -3.97 69.76 -3.59
N VAL A 503 -3.84 68.95 -4.65
CA VAL A 503 -3.66 69.42 -6.02
C VAL A 503 -4.99 69.31 -6.76
N LEU A 504 -5.47 70.40 -7.36
CA LEU A 504 -6.68 70.44 -8.19
C LEU A 504 -6.36 71.17 -9.49
N GLY A 505 -6.32 70.44 -10.61
CA GLY A 505 -5.89 70.99 -11.89
C GLY A 505 -4.47 71.57 -11.81
N ASN A 506 -4.32 72.84 -12.18
CA ASN A 506 -3.04 73.56 -12.12
C ASN A 506 -2.77 74.28 -10.77
N ARG A 507 -3.53 73.97 -9.71
CA ARG A 507 -3.46 74.70 -8.43
C ARG A 507 -3.09 73.77 -7.30
N ILE A 508 -2.15 74.19 -6.46
CA ILE A 508 -1.75 73.49 -5.24
C ILE A 508 -2.26 74.30 -4.05
N VAL A 509 -3.05 73.70 -3.16
CA VAL A 509 -3.53 74.38 -1.94
C VAL A 509 -2.94 73.70 -0.73
N LEU A 510 -2.17 74.44 0.06
CA LEU A 510 -1.66 74.03 1.36
C LEU A 510 -2.64 74.45 2.47
N PHE A 511 -2.75 73.64 3.52
CA PHE A 511 -3.59 73.86 4.69
C PHE A 511 -2.78 73.66 5.97
N ASP A 512 -2.91 74.57 6.93
CA ASP A 512 -2.38 74.39 8.28
C ASP A 512 -3.30 73.46 9.07
N VAL A 513 -2.71 72.45 9.73
CA VAL A 513 -3.41 71.46 10.56
C VAL A 513 -2.94 71.54 12.03
N SER A 514 -2.31 72.66 12.43
CA SER A 514 -2.00 72.92 13.83
C SER A 514 -3.29 73.10 14.66
N GLU A 515 -3.50 72.15 15.59
CA GLU A 515 -4.52 72.25 16.62
C GLU A 515 -3.92 72.97 17.83
N THR A 516 -4.36 74.22 18.06
CA THR A 516 -4.17 74.92 19.34
C THR A 516 -5.12 74.29 20.36
N GLU A 517 -4.58 73.84 21.49
CA GLU A 517 -5.39 73.35 22.60
C GLU A 517 -6.02 74.53 23.35
N GLU A 518 -7.31 74.43 23.68
CA GLU A 518 -8.01 75.43 24.49
C GLU A 518 -7.68 75.21 25.99
N SER A 519 -6.64 75.90 26.46
CA SER A 519 -6.47 76.22 27.89
C SER A 519 -6.53 77.72 28.07
N ASP A 520 -7.43 78.20 28.95
CA ASP A 520 -7.48 79.60 29.35
C ASP A 520 -6.17 80.08 30.00
N ASP A 521 -5.97 81.40 29.96
CA ASP A 521 -4.96 82.20 30.66
C ASP A 521 -3.46 82.04 30.28
N PHE A 522 -2.96 83.11 29.62
CA PHE A 522 -1.59 83.63 29.72
C PHE A 522 -0.40 82.86 29.07
N ASP A 523 -0.47 82.61 27.77
CA ASP A 523 0.70 82.86 26.90
C ASP A 523 0.29 83.32 25.49
N VAL A 524 1.15 84.11 24.81
CA VAL A 524 0.78 84.84 23.57
C VAL A 524 1.43 84.22 22.32
N ASP A 525 0.64 84.16 21.23
CA ASP A 525 0.97 83.60 19.92
C ASP A 525 2.42 83.77 19.42
N VAL A 526 3.00 82.65 18.97
CA VAL A 526 4.13 82.64 18.01
C VAL A 526 3.72 81.86 16.75
N SER A 527 2.95 82.55 15.91
CA SER A 527 2.77 82.39 14.45
C SER A 527 2.71 80.97 13.85
N SER A 528 1.48 80.48 13.63
CA SER A 528 1.19 79.40 12.65
C SER A 528 1.53 79.74 11.19
N ALA A 529 1.86 81.00 10.88
CA ALA A 529 2.23 81.44 9.52
C ALA A 529 3.54 80.81 9.01
N ASP A 530 4.47 80.46 9.92
CA ASP A 530 5.80 79.99 9.53
C ASP A 530 5.79 78.58 8.94
N SER A 531 4.93 77.67 9.41
CA SER A 531 4.83 76.28 8.93
C SER A 531 4.47 76.22 7.44
N LEU A 532 3.43 76.94 7.03
CA LEU A 532 3.02 77.09 5.63
C LEU A 532 4.06 77.86 4.81
N SER A 533 4.82 78.78 5.42
CA SER A 533 5.95 79.42 4.75
C SER A 533 7.03 78.40 4.38
N GLU A 534 7.33 77.45 5.27
CA GLU A 534 8.39 76.45 5.08
C GLU A 534 8.00 75.32 4.12
N VAL A 535 6.76 74.85 4.18
CA VAL A 535 6.26 73.90 3.17
C VAL A 535 6.21 74.57 1.80
N ASN A 536 5.83 75.84 1.73
CA ASN A 536 5.95 76.62 0.49
C ASN A 536 7.41 76.79 0.05
N LYS A 537 8.37 77.00 0.95
CA LYS A 537 9.82 77.04 0.63
C LYS A 537 10.34 75.68 0.13
N SER A 538 9.74 74.57 0.53
CA SER A 538 10.14 73.24 0.00
C SER A 538 9.91 73.12 -1.52
N LEU A 539 8.93 73.86 -2.05
CA LEU A 539 8.65 73.98 -3.48
C LEU A 539 9.55 75.00 -4.20
N ASP A 540 10.41 75.75 -3.50
CA ASP A 540 11.38 76.65 -4.14
C ASP A 540 12.39 75.88 -5.00
N LYS A 541 12.52 74.56 -4.80
CA LYS A 541 13.23 73.65 -5.72
C LYS A 541 12.57 73.55 -7.09
N LEU A 542 11.23 73.60 -7.15
CA LEU A 542 10.49 73.68 -8.42
C LEU A 542 10.51 75.10 -8.98
N ARG A 543 10.44 76.14 -8.14
CA ARG A 543 10.61 77.54 -8.59
C ARG A 543 12.00 77.79 -9.21
N ALA A 544 13.07 77.25 -8.61
CA ALA A 544 14.41 77.31 -9.19
C ALA A 544 14.54 76.46 -10.48
N LYS A 545 13.79 75.34 -10.62
CA LYS A 545 13.63 74.67 -11.92
C LYS A 545 12.90 75.56 -12.92
N GLN A 546 11.89 76.31 -12.51
CA GLN A 546 11.12 77.23 -13.35
C GLN A 546 11.94 78.44 -13.80
N ASP A 547 12.82 78.97 -12.95
CA ASP A 547 13.85 79.96 -13.35
C ASP A 547 14.81 79.40 -14.41
N SER A 548 14.96 78.08 -14.49
CA SER A 548 15.69 77.38 -15.55
C SER A 548 14.82 76.85 -16.69
N LEU A 549 13.49 77.08 -16.69
CA LEU A 549 12.65 76.88 -17.88
C LEU A 549 12.80 78.05 -18.86
N SER A 550 12.62 77.78 -20.15
CA SER A 550 12.34 78.79 -21.16
C SER A 550 11.38 78.26 -22.23
N SER A 551 10.58 79.18 -22.76
CA SER A 551 9.81 78.99 -23.97
C SER A 551 10.47 79.72 -25.14
N THR A 552 10.61 79.08 -26.29
CA THR A 552 11.06 79.73 -27.52
C THR A 552 10.19 79.36 -28.70
N VAL A 553 9.64 80.36 -29.36
CA VAL A 553 8.95 80.23 -30.65
C VAL A 553 9.97 80.33 -31.79
N LEU A 554 9.92 79.41 -32.75
CA LEU A 554 10.67 79.48 -34.01
C LEU A 554 9.72 79.68 -35.19
N SER A 555 9.87 80.81 -35.89
CA SER A 555 9.15 81.12 -37.14
C SER A 555 9.75 80.34 -38.30
N VAL A 556 9.05 79.32 -38.79
CA VAL A 556 9.48 78.40 -39.85
C VAL A 556 8.26 78.05 -40.70
N ASP A 557 8.31 78.25 -42.02
CA ASP A 557 7.20 77.94 -42.94
C ASP A 557 6.65 76.52 -42.70
N SER A 558 5.33 76.35 -42.64
CA SER A 558 4.66 75.06 -42.41
C SER A 558 5.19 73.92 -43.31
N LYS A 559 5.55 74.24 -44.57
CA LYS A 559 6.18 73.31 -45.52
C LYS A 559 7.59 72.87 -45.11
N LYS A 560 8.39 73.77 -44.51
CA LYS A 560 9.71 73.44 -43.95
C LYS A 560 9.57 72.67 -42.63
N GLN A 561 8.63 73.04 -41.75
CA GLN A 561 8.38 72.31 -40.49
C GLN A 561 8.10 70.83 -40.75
N ASN A 562 7.15 70.54 -41.64
CA ASN A 562 6.77 69.17 -41.98
C ASN A 562 7.88 68.42 -42.73
N ALA A 563 8.73 69.11 -43.49
CA ALA A 563 9.90 68.51 -44.13
C ALA A 563 11.02 68.15 -43.14
N ILE A 564 11.22 68.96 -42.09
CA ILE A 564 12.27 68.79 -41.07
C ILE A 564 11.83 67.83 -39.95
N ALA A 565 10.54 67.77 -39.62
CA ALA A 565 9.99 66.79 -38.69
C ALA A 565 10.18 65.34 -39.19
N GLY A 566 10.24 65.16 -40.51
CA GLY A 566 10.19 63.85 -41.16
C GLY A 566 8.80 63.21 -41.09
N GLU A 567 8.60 62.15 -41.86
CA GLU A 567 7.35 61.39 -41.78
C GLU A 567 7.09 60.91 -40.34
N ASN A 568 5.84 61.00 -39.88
CA ASN A 568 5.42 60.67 -38.51
C ASN A 568 6.16 61.44 -37.37
N LYS A 569 6.76 62.60 -37.65
CA LYS A 569 7.64 63.38 -36.75
C LYS A 569 8.89 62.60 -36.28
N ALA A 570 9.39 61.64 -37.08
CA ALA A 570 10.46 60.73 -36.66
C ALA A 570 11.77 61.43 -36.25
N VAL A 571 12.17 62.48 -36.97
CA VAL A 571 13.42 63.23 -36.70
C VAL A 571 13.33 64.03 -35.40
N LEU A 572 12.15 64.56 -35.08
CA LEU A 572 11.91 65.23 -33.78
C LEU A 572 11.86 64.22 -32.63
N LYS A 573 11.30 63.03 -32.87
CA LYS A 573 11.23 61.96 -31.85
C LYS A 573 12.61 61.43 -31.49
N SER A 574 13.51 61.21 -32.45
CA SER A 574 14.89 60.80 -32.15
C SER A 574 15.65 61.90 -31.39
N LEU A 575 15.48 63.16 -31.79
CA LEU A 575 16.08 64.33 -31.14
C LEU A 575 15.60 64.52 -29.68
N ILE A 576 14.32 64.25 -29.39
CA ILE A 576 13.77 64.30 -28.03
C ILE A 576 14.17 63.05 -27.21
N ALA A 577 14.29 61.87 -27.85
CA ALA A 577 14.69 60.63 -27.18
C ALA A 577 16.17 60.59 -26.73
N GLU A 578 17.00 61.52 -27.21
CA GLU A 578 18.37 61.74 -26.72
C GLU A 578 18.40 62.49 -25.37
N LEU A 579 17.26 62.95 -24.85
CA LEU A 579 17.13 63.78 -23.65
C LEU A 579 16.44 63.05 -22.49
N PRO A 580 16.62 63.49 -21.22
CA PRO A 580 15.93 62.89 -20.09
C PRO A 580 14.40 63.04 -20.19
N VAL A 581 13.68 62.12 -19.55
CA VAL A 581 12.21 62.09 -19.50
C VAL A 581 11.68 63.41 -18.92
N ASN A 582 10.68 64.01 -19.58
CA ASN A 582 10.08 65.30 -19.24
C ASN A 582 11.09 66.47 -19.20
N ALA A 583 12.11 66.50 -20.06
CA ALA A 583 13.06 67.60 -20.14
C ALA A 583 12.60 68.80 -21.00
N VAL A 584 11.94 68.54 -22.13
CA VAL A 584 11.42 69.53 -23.08
C VAL A 584 10.19 68.99 -23.82
N GLU A 585 9.20 69.85 -24.04
CA GLU A 585 8.03 69.65 -24.88
C GLU A 585 8.15 70.47 -26.17
N VAL A 586 7.75 69.89 -27.31
CA VAL A 586 7.89 70.51 -28.64
C VAL A 586 6.60 70.36 -29.44
N GLU A 587 5.92 71.49 -29.65
CA GLU A 587 4.68 71.56 -30.41
C GLU A 587 4.91 72.19 -31.79
N LEU A 588 4.39 71.54 -32.82
CA LEU A 588 4.38 72.07 -34.19
C LEU A 588 3.04 72.75 -34.44
N HIS A 589 3.06 73.86 -35.18
CA HIS A 589 1.88 74.67 -35.48
C HIS A 589 1.18 75.26 -34.24
N ASN A 590 1.96 75.73 -33.26
CA ASN A 590 1.50 76.43 -32.06
C ASN A 590 2.48 77.55 -31.68
N ASP A 591 1.95 78.67 -31.17
CA ASP A 591 2.72 79.77 -30.55
C ASP A 591 2.77 79.67 -29.01
N GLY A 592 2.31 78.55 -28.44
CA GLY A 592 2.26 78.30 -26.99
C GLY A 592 1.03 78.89 -26.29
N THR A 593 0.17 79.59 -27.03
CA THR A 593 -1.11 80.13 -26.53
C THR A 593 -2.27 79.90 -27.50
N GLN A 594 -2.02 79.84 -28.81
CA GLN A 594 -2.98 79.52 -29.86
C GLN A 594 -2.29 78.77 -31.01
N SER A 595 -3.01 77.82 -31.62
CA SER A 595 -2.53 77.10 -32.80
C SER A 595 -2.29 78.05 -33.98
N SER A 596 -1.13 77.93 -34.62
CA SER A 596 -0.56 78.94 -35.54
C SER A 596 0.30 78.27 -36.60
N GLU A 597 -0.03 78.42 -37.88
CA GLU A 597 0.45 77.49 -38.92
C GLU A 597 1.96 77.50 -39.18
N ASN A 598 2.65 78.62 -38.94
CA ASN A 598 4.04 78.85 -39.36
C ASN A 598 5.03 79.01 -38.18
N SER A 599 4.67 78.51 -36.99
CA SER A 599 5.56 78.50 -35.83
C SER A 599 5.71 77.11 -35.18
N ILE A 600 6.81 76.96 -34.45
CA ILE A 600 7.12 75.83 -33.57
C ILE A 600 7.32 76.39 -32.16
N TYR A 601 6.60 75.84 -31.18
CA TYR A 601 6.76 76.15 -29.76
C TYR A 601 7.64 75.09 -29.09
N ILE A 602 8.63 75.53 -28.32
CA ILE A 602 9.55 74.68 -27.56
C ILE A 602 9.53 75.19 -26.12
N HIS A 603 9.13 74.35 -25.15
CA HIS A 603 9.05 74.71 -23.72
C HIS A 603 9.73 73.64 -22.87
N GLY A 604 10.63 74.04 -21.98
CA GLY A 604 11.41 73.10 -21.18
C GLY A 604 12.62 73.77 -20.54
N LEU A 605 13.56 72.98 -20.03
CA LEU A 605 14.75 73.53 -19.38
C LEU A 605 15.67 74.23 -20.40
N LYS A 606 16.08 75.47 -20.14
CA LYS A 606 16.93 76.35 -20.97
C LYS A 606 18.09 75.62 -21.63
N GLU A 607 18.84 74.87 -20.84
CA GLU A 607 19.95 74.05 -21.29
C GLU A 607 19.61 73.07 -22.42
N TYR A 608 18.39 72.53 -22.44
CA TYR A 608 17.92 71.61 -23.48
C TYR A 608 17.13 72.35 -24.55
N VAL A 609 16.36 73.38 -24.22
CA VAL A 609 15.65 74.24 -25.18
C VAL A 609 16.63 74.88 -26.15
N GLU A 610 17.79 75.37 -25.70
CA GLU A 610 18.84 75.90 -26.58
C GLU A 610 19.48 74.79 -27.43
N LYS A 611 19.77 73.61 -26.86
CA LYS A 611 20.32 72.45 -27.61
C LYS A 611 19.32 71.93 -28.67
N ILE A 612 18.01 71.93 -28.39
CA ILE A 612 16.95 71.59 -29.36
C ILE A 612 16.83 72.70 -30.41
N LYS A 613 16.79 73.98 -30.00
CA LYS A 613 16.70 75.13 -30.90
C LYS A 613 17.84 75.18 -31.90
N ASP A 614 19.08 75.00 -31.44
CA ASP A 614 20.25 74.94 -32.31
C ASP A 614 20.32 73.66 -33.13
N SER A 615 19.81 72.53 -32.62
CA SER A 615 19.61 71.31 -33.42
C SER A 615 18.59 71.52 -34.55
N ILE A 616 17.47 72.20 -34.29
CA ILE A 616 16.42 72.50 -35.27
C ILE A 616 16.93 73.53 -36.28
N ASN A 617 17.60 74.60 -35.84
CA ASN A 617 18.25 75.56 -36.74
C ASN A 617 19.37 74.91 -37.58
N GLY A 618 20.10 73.95 -37.01
CA GLY A 618 21.05 73.11 -37.73
C GLY A 618 20.38 72.25 -38.80
N LEU A 619 19.26 71.60 -38.47
CA LEU A 619 18.44 70.85 -39.44
C LEU A 619 17.83 71.74 -40.52
N VAL A 620 17.41 72.97 -40.21
CA VAL A 620 16.99 73.98 -41.22
C VAL A 620 18.14 74.28 -42.19
N ARG A 621 19.35 74.56 -41.67
CA ARG A 621 20.53 74.87 -42.49
C ARG A 621 20.99 73.68 -43.33
N ASP A 622 21.12 72.50 -42.74
CA ASP A 622 21.46 71.27 -43.47
C ASP A 622 20.43 70.96 -44.58
N PHE A 623 19.15 71.26 -44.34
CA PHE A 623 18.09 71.14 -45.32
C PHE A 623 18.14 72.24 -46.41
N GLU A 624 18.64 73.44 -46.12
CA GLU A 624 18.83 74.49 -47.12
C GLU A 624 20.12 74.30 -47.95
N GLU A 625 21.19 73.73 -47.38
CA GLU A 625 22.45 73.43 -48.06
C GLU A 625 22.40 72.12 -48.87
N HIS A 626 21.67 71.10 -48.41
CA HIS A 626 21.67 69.75 -49.00
C HIS A 626 20.27 69.14 -49.25
N GLY A 627 19.19 69.73 -48.73
CA GLY A 627 17.85 69.16 -48.81
C GLY A 627 17.75 67.75 -48.20
N LYS A 628 16.84 66.92 -48.74
CA LYS A 628 16.82 65.47 -48.47
C LYS A 628 17.84 64.67 -49.32
N LYS A 629 18.94 65.30 -49.78
CA LYS A 629 19.91 64.71 -50.73
C LYS A 629 21.34 64.65 -50.21
N TYR A 630 21.55 64.71 -48.89
CA TYR A 630 22.88 64.48 -48.31
C TYR A 630 23.24 63.00 -48.41
N THR A 631 24.42 62.69 -48.97
CA THR A 631 24.90 61.32 -49.22
C THR A 631 26.15 61.02 -48.40
N SER A 632 26.12 59.96 -47.59
CA SER A 632 27.30 59.43 -46.87
C SER A 632 27.50 57.94 -47.16
N SER A 633 28.75 57.48 -47.21
CA SER A 633 29.08 56.06 -47.40
C SER A 633 29.42 55.35 -46.09
N VAL A 634 29.15 54.05 -46.02
CA VAL A 634 29.55 53.17 -44.91
C VAL A 634 30.26 51.93 -45.46
N GLU A 635 31.52 51.74 -45.09
CA GLU A 635 32.25 50.50 -45.36
C GLU A 635 31.82 49.40 -44.38
N LEU A 636 31.24 48.32 -44.90
CA LEU A 636 30.83 47.14 -44.14
C LEU A 636 31.47 45.88 -44.75
N PRO A 637 31.85 44.85 -43.97
CA PRO A 637 32.33 43.60 -44.55
C PRO A 637 31.23 42.92 -45.37
N ALA A 638 31.56 42.48 -46.59
CA ALA A 638 30.59 41.98 -47.56
C ALA A 638 29.76 40.80 -47.03
N PHE A 639 30.40 39.89 -46.27
CA PHE A 639 29.74 38.73 -45.66
C PHE A 639 28.66 39.08 -44.62
N VAL A 640 28.69 40.30 -44.07
CA VAL A 640 27.74 40.76 -43.04
C VAL A 640 26.52 41.45 -43.66
N LEU A 641 26.65 42.03 -44.87
CA LEU A 641 25.58 42.79 -45.52
C LEU A 641 24.23 42.05 -45.59
N PRO A 642 24.13 40.77 -46.00
CA PRO A 642 22.82 40.10 -46.10
C PRO A 642 22.07 40.00 -44.77
N ARG A 643 22.81 39.95 -43.64
CA ARG A 643 22.22 39.91 -42.29
C ARG A 643 21.72 41.30 -41.85
N ILE A 644 22.43 42.37 -42.22
CA ILE A 644 22.04 43.77 -41.97
C ILE A 644 20.85 44.20 -42.86
N VAL A 645 20.82 43.75 -44.12
CA VAL A 645 19.70 43.98 -45.06
C VAL A 645 18.40 43.36 -44.52
N GLY A 646 18.50 42.16 -43.93
CA GLY A 646 17.37 41.41 -43.40
C GLY A 646 16.56 40.70 -44.50
N ARG A 647 15.75 39.71 -44.12
CA ARG A 647 14.98 38.90 -45.08
C ARG A 647 13.98 39.79 -45.84
N GLY A 648 14.09 39.83 -47.16
CA GLY A 648 13.30 40.73 -48.02
C GLY A 648 13.64 42.23 -47.88
N GLY A 649 14.81 42.57 -47.33
CA GLY A 649 15.19 43.97 -47.07
C GLY A 649 14.51 44.60 -45.85
N SER A 650 13.80 43.80 -45.03
CA SER A 650 12.95 44.28 -43.93
C SER A 650 13.69 45.11 -42.87
N ALA A 651 14.93 44.76 -42.51
CA ALA A 651 15.70 45.50 -41.51
C ALA A 651 16.19 46.85 -42.05
N ILE A 652 16.67 46.89 -43.30
CA ILE A 652 16.98 48.17 -43.97
C ILE A 652 15.70 48.99 -44.21
N GLN A 653 14.57 48.38 -44.57
CA GLN A 653 13.29 49.09 -44.72
C GLN A 653 12.77 49.68 -43.40
N ALA A 654 13.02 49.02 -42.27
CA ALA A 654 12.75 49.61 -40.95
C ALA A 654 13.60 50.86 -40.73
N LEU A 655 14.93 50.78 -40.88
CA LEU A 655 15.84 51.92 -40.75
C LEU A 655 15.52 53.07 -41.73
N ARG A 656 15.15 52.75 -42.98
CA ARG A 656 14.70 53.72 -43.99
C ARG A 656 13.47 54.51 -43.52
N ARG A 657 12.50 53.86 -42.85
CA ARG A 657 11.27 54.48 -42.32
C ARG A 657 11.47 55.20 -40.98
N GLU A 658 12.30 54.63 -40.11
CA GLU A 658 12.55 55.14 -38.76
C GLU A 658 13.39 56.42 -38.77
N TYR A 659 14.27 56.59 -39.77
CA TYR A 659 15.16 57.74 -39.90
C TYR A 659 14.92 58.62 -41.15
N ASP A 660 13.98 58.28 -42.04
CA ASP A 660 13.68 59.00 -43.30
C ASP A 660 14.91 59.09 -44.25
N ILE A 661 15.39 57.91 -44.69
CA ILE A 661 16.62 57.72 -45.49
C ILE A 661 16.35 56.76 -46.65
N ASN A 662 16.95 56.99 -47.81
CA ASN A 662 17.12 56.02 -48.89
C ASN A 662 18.52 55.37 -48.80
N ILE A 663 18.59 54.04 -48.81
CA ILE A 663 19.84 53.27 -48.59
C ILE A 663 20.16 52.47 -49.86
N GLU A 664 21.05 53.00 -50.69
CA GLU A 664 21.41 52.44 -52.00
C GLU A 664 22.63 51.51 -51.88
N GLN A 665 22.53 50.36 -52.53
CA GLN A 665 23.57 49.34 -52.60
C GLN A 665 24.13 49.31 -54.03
N ASN A 666 25.45 49.39 -54.16
CA ASN A 666 26.12 49.33 -55.46
C ASN A 666 26.30 47.87 -55.89
N GLU A 667 25.76 47.48 -57.05
CA GLU A 667 25.82 46.11 -57.55
C GLU A 667 27.11 45.83 -58.35
N LYS A 668 28.04 45.06 -57.77
CA LYS A 668 28.79 43.94 -58.38
C LYS A 668 30.01 43.54 -57.56
N THR A 669 29.91 42.40 -56.87
CA THR A 669 31.05 41.53 -56.54
C THR A 669 30.54 40.10 -56.50
N GLU A 670 31.15 39.23 -57.31
CA GLU A 670 30.87 37.79 -57.33
C GLU A 670 31.70 37.10 -56.24
N SER A 671 31.18 36.01 -55.68
CA SER A 671 31.64 35.31 -54.46
C SER A 671 31.48 36.10 -53.14
N VAL A 672 30.99 35.41 -52.10
CA VAL A 672 30.49 36.02 -50.83
C VAL A 672 31.29 35.51 -49.60
N THR A 673 32.31 34.70 -49.81
CA THR A 673 32.97 33.89 -48.76
C THR A 673 34.12 34.58 -48.02
N ASP A 674 34.71 35.62 -48.58
CA ASP A 674 36.00 36.14 -48.10
C ASP A 674 35.83 37.29 -47.10
N LYS A 675 36.29 37.03 -45.86
CA LYS A 675 36.19 37.96 -44.71
C LYS A 675 36.94 39.29 -44.89
N SER A 676 37.79 39.40 -45.90
CA SER A 676 38.58 40.60 -46.23
C SER A 676 37.85 41.60 -47.12
N VAL A 677 36.81 41.18 -47.84
CA VAL A 677 36.11 42.04 -48.80
C VAL A 677 35.19 43.01 -48.06
N LYS A 678 35.32 44.30 -48.36
CA LYS A 678 34.43 45.36 -47.89
C LYS A 678 33.53 45.84 -49.03
N THR A 679 32.33 46.29 -48.69
CA THR A 679 31.37 46.89 -49.61
C THR A 679 30.87 48.21 -49.02
N THR A 680 30.69 49.22 -49.87
CA THR A 680 30.18 50.54 -49.49
C THR A 680 28.67 50.62 -49.72
N LEU A 681 27.90 50.85 -48.65
CA LEU A 681 26.51 51.30 -48.78
C LEU A 681 26.47 52.83 -48.86
N HIS A 682 25.56 53.38 -49.67
CA HIS A 682 25.32 54.81 -49.78
C HIS A 682 24.00 55.18 -49.10
N LEU A 683 24.07 56.02 -48.07
CA LEU A 683 22.93 56.53 -47.31
C LEU A 683 22.59 57.93 -47.83
N VAL A 684 21.40 58.12 -48.38
CA VAL A 684 20.92 59.38 -48.97
C VAL A 684 19.69 59.87 -48.20
N GLY A 685 19.74 61.05 -47.59
CA GLY A 685 18.62 61.58 -46.81
C GLY A 685 18.93 62.92 -46.15
N GLN A 686 18.41 63.12 -44.94
CA GLN A 686 18.86 64.22 -44.06
C GLN A 686 20.15 63.83 -43.31
N LYS A 687 21.05 64.79 -43.13
CA LYS A 687 22.42 64.58 -42.62
C LYS A 687 22.48 63.91 -41.24
N ARG A 688 21.79 64.46 -40.22
CA ARG A 688 21.73 63.87 -38.86
C ARG A 688 21.19 62.44 -38.87
N SER A 689 20.11 62.19 -39.62
CA SER A 689 19.56 60.83 -39.79
C SER A 689 20.57 59.87 -40.41
N VAL A 690 21.24 60.29 -41.50
CA VAL A 690 22.26 59.52 -42.20
C VAL A 690 23.44 59.17 -41.28
N GLU A 691 23.87 60.10 -40.42
CA GLU A 691 24.94 59.86 -39.45
C GLU A 691 24.53 58.91 -38.31
N ALA A 692 23.32 59.07 -37.76
CA ALA A 692 22.78 58.16 -36.75
C ALA A 692 22.61 56.73 -37.28
N ALA A 693 22.03 56.59 -38.48
CA ALA A 693 21.88 55.30 -39.16
C ALA A 693 23.24 54.67 -39.48
N LYS A 694 24.25 55.46 -39.89
CA LYS A 694 25.63 55.01 -40.09
C LYS A 694 26.26 54.44 -38.83
N GLU A 695 26.03 55.06 -37.67
CA GLU A 695 26.54 54.54 -36.40
C GLU A 695 25.85 53.21 -36.02
N ILE A 696 24.52 53.14 -36.16
CA ILE A 696 23.71 51.93 -35.89
C ILE A 696 24.12 50.78 -36.82
N LEU A 697 24.30 51.04 -38.12
CA LEU A 697 24.82 50.07 -39.10
C LEU A 697 26.24 49.59 -38.73
N SER A 698 27.09 50.46 -38.17
CA SER A 698 28.42 50.04 -37.68
C SER A 698 28.35 49.17 -36.41
N LYS A 699 27.39 49.44 -35.52
CA LYS A 699 27.16 48.66 -34.29
C LYS A 699 26.56 47.28 -34.58
N SER A 700 25.58 47.19 -35.47
CA SER A 700 25.02 45.92 -35.93
C SER A 700 26.04 45.11 -36.73
N ALA A 701 26.86 45.74 -37.56
CA ALA A 701 27.93 45.06 -38.30
C ALA A 701 28.98 44.42 -37.38
N LYS A 702 29.39 45.10 -36.29
CA LYS A 702 30.25 44.50 -35.26
C LYS A 702 29.58 43.28 -34.61
N LYS A 703 28.34 43.43 -34.14
CA LYS A 703 27.56 42.33 -33.52
C LYS A 703 27.43 41.11 -34.44
N HIS A 704 27.17 41.32 -35.73
CA HIS A 704 27.04 40.25 -36.72
C HIS A 704 28.38 39.72 -37.26
N ALA A 705 29.50 40.41 -37.01
CA ALA A 705 30.85 39.90 -37.26
C ALA A 705 31.35 39.00 -36.10
N ASP A 706 30.92 39.28 -34.86
CA ASP A 706 31.17 38.45 -33.68
C ASP A 706 30.29 37.17 -33.64
N GLU A 707 29.31 37.05 -34.54
CA GLU A 707 28.52 35.81 -34.78
C GLU A 707 29.38 34.72 -35.43
N THR A 708 30.07 33.94 -34.61
CA THR A 708 30.75 32.72 -35.05
C THR A 708 29.77 31.55 -35.27
N VAL A 709 30.17 30.64 -36.14
CA VAL A 709 29.50 29.36 -36.37
C VAL A 709 30.50 28.25 -36.09
N ALA A 710 30.20 27.38 -35.11
CA ALA A 710 30.91 26.12 -34.93
C ALA A 710 30.11 24.97 -35.55
N ARG A 711 30.81 23.93 -36.03
CA ARG A 711 30.19 22.70 -36.52
C ARG A 711 30.71 21.54 -35.70
N VAL A 712 29.85 20.96 -34.87
CA VAL A 712 30.18 19.81 -34.03
C VAL A 712 29.74 18.55 -34.78
N ARG A 713 30.68 17.64 -35.02
CA ARG A 713 30.37 16.37 -35.69
C ARG A 713 29.65 15.43 -34.72
N VAL A 714 28.36 15.21 -34.98
CA VAL A 714 27.42 14.43 -34.19
C VAL A 714 26.67 13.54 -35.17
N GLU A 715 26.82 12.22 -35.08
CA GLU A 715 26.13 11.30 -36.00
C GLU A 715 24.60 11.47 -35.91
N GLN A 716 23.91 11.42 -37.06
CA GLN A 716 22.49 11.77 -37.19
C GLN A 716 21.58 11.02 -36.18
N GLN A 717 21.95 9.80 -35.82
CA GLN A 717 21.27 8.96 -34.82
C GLN A 717 21.14 9.61 -33.43
N TYR A 718 22.11 10.43 -33.00
CA TYR A 718 22.13 11.06 -31.67
C TYR A 718 21.44 12.43 -31.62
N HIS A 719 21.15 13.06 -32.77
CA HIS A 719 20.59 14.42 -32.84
C HIS A 719 19.31 14.57 -32.01
N LYS A 720 18.38 13.61 -32.12
CA LYS A 720 17.11 13.62 -31.38
C LYS A 720 17.29 13.42 -29.87
N ARG A 721 18.33 12.69 -29.45
CA ARG A 721 18.62 12.42 -28.04
C ARG A 721 19.28 13.62 -27.37
N ILE A 722 20.29 14.21 -28.02
CA ILE A 722 20.98 15.43 -27.57
C ILE A 722 20.02 16.64 -27.50
N ALA A 723 19.04 16.74 -28.40
CA ALA A 723 18.00 17.76 -28.29
C ALA A 723 17.08 17.58 -27.06
N GLY A 724 16.88 16.33 -26.63
CA GLY A 724 15.95 15.93 -25.57
C GLY A 724 14.47 15.95 -26.00
N PRO A 725 13.57 15.35 -25.20
CA PRO A 725 12.13 15.38 -25.46
C PRO A 725 11.63 16.83 -25.52
N ARG A 726 10.83 17.15 -26.56
CA ARG A 726 10.35 18.52 -26.86
C ARG A 726 11.47 19.59 -26.91
N PHE A 727 12.69 19.21 -27.31
CA PHE A 727 13.85 20.11 -27.41
C PHE A 727 14.28 20.75 -26.07
N VAL A 728 13.85 20.22 -24.92
CA VAL A 728 14.08 20.85 -23.60
C VAL A 728 15.56 21.07 -23.28
N TYR A 729 16.45 20.16 -23.70
CA TYR A 729 17.88 20.32 -23.47
C TYR A 729 18.51 21.33 -24.45
N MET A 730 18.09 21.30 -25.71
CA MET A 730 18.47 22.29 -26.72
C MET A 730 18.10 23.72 -26.28
N ASN A 731 16.85 23.93 -25.86
CA ASN A 731 16.36 25.23 -25.40
C ASN A 731 17.16 25.72 -24.17
N ARG A 732 17.43 24.82 -23.21
CA ARG A 732 18.30 25.14 -22.06
C ARG A 732 19.69 25.61 -22.49
N LEU A 733 20.30 25.04 -23.54
CA LEU A 733 21.58 25.54 -24.07
C LEU A 733 21.45 26.88 -24.79
N GLN A 734 20.36 27.10 -25.52
CA GLN A 734 20.07 28.39 -26.17
C GLN A 734 19.97 29.52 -25.14
N ASP A 735 19.14 29.33 -24.12
CA ASP A 735 18.91 30.31 -23.04
C ASP A 735 20.19 30.56 -22.21
N LYS A 736 20.90 29.50 -21.82
CA LYS A 736 22.09 29.53 -20.94
C LYS A 736 23.29 30.24 -21.57
N TYR A 737 23.42 30.22 -22.89
CA TYR A 737 24.60 30.74 -23.60
C TYR A 737 24.31 31.82 -24.65
N SER A 738 23.04 32.21 -24.83
CA SER A 738 22.59 33.12 -25.91
C SER A 738 23.02 32.63 -27.30
N VAL A 739 22.92 31.32 -27.49
CA VAL A 739 23.28 30.59 -28.73
C VAL A 739 22.00 30.24 -29.49
N THR A 740 22.06 30.25 -30.82
CA THR A 740 20.92 29.97 -31.69
C THR A 740 21.26 28.88 -32.70
N ASP A 741 20.22 28.12 -33.04
CA ASP A 741 20.25 26.98 -33.95
C ASP A 741 21.14 25.79 -33.50
N PHE A 742 20.62 24.60 -33.76
CA PHE A 742 21.24 23.30 -33.42
C PHE A 742 20.76 22.16 -34.35
N SER A 743 19.95 22.42 -35.39
CA SER A 743 19.46 21.36 -36.29
C SER A 743 19.08 21.86 -37.68
N SER A 744 19.09 20.97 -38.67
CA SER A 744 19.02 21.34 -40.09
C SER A 744 17.65 21.89 -40.52
N GLN A 745 17.54 23.22 -40.62
CA GLN A 745 16.47 23.90 -41.37
C GLN A 745 17.02 24.97 -42.34
N LYS A 746 17.36 24.52 -43.56
CA LYS A 746 17.39 25.31 -44.81
C LYS A 746 17.98 26.73 -44.69
N TYR A 747 19.30 26.80 -44.57
CA TYR A 747 20.11 27.99 -44.81
C TYR A 747 21.32 27.59 -45.66
N ASP A 748 21.81 28.47 -46.54
CA ASP A 748 22.89 28.12 -47.50
C ASP A 748 24.23 27.79 -46.81
N ASP A 749 24.40 28.20 -45.55
CA ASP A 749 25.54 27.86 -44.68
C ASP A 749 25.48 26.42 -44.10
N THR A 750 24.42 25.63 -44.34
CA THR A 750 24.34 24.25 -43.79
C THR A 750 25.37 23.32 -44.44
N PRO A 751 26.10 22.50 -43.66
CA PRO A 751 26.87 21.39 -44.23
C PRO A 751 25.92 20.39 -44.90
N SER A 752 26.32 19.86 -46.07
CA SER A 752 25.58 18.77 -46.76
C SER A 752 25.64 17.43 -46.00
N ASN A 753 26.43 17.38 -44.92
CA ASN A 753 26.64 16.23 -44.07
C ASN A 753 25.52 16.11 -43.04
N LYS A 754 24.91 14.92 -42.95
CA LYS A 754 23.83 14.64 -41.97
C LYS A 754 24.35 14.49 -40.52
N ASP A 755 25.67 14.37 -40.36
CA ASP A 755 26.36 14.13 -39.09
C ASP A 755 26.99 15.40 -38.49
N GLU A 756 26.47 16.59 -38.80
CA GLU A 756 27.01 17.86 -38.29
C GLU A 756 25.91 18.73 -37.67
N ILE A 757 26.03 19.00 -36.37
CA ILE A 757 25.24 20.02 -35.67
C ILE A 757 25.95 21.37 -35.82
N THR A 758 25.24 22.34 -36.38
CA THR A 758 25.72 23.71 -36.54
C THR A 758 25.26 24.53 -35.34
N ILE A 759 26.19 25.24 -34.69
CA ILE A 759 25.97 26.04 -33.48
C ILE A 759 26.32 27.50 -33.83
N LYS A 760 25.36 28.42 -33.77
CA LYS A 760 25.56 29.83 -34.15
C LYS A 760 25.39 30.77 -32.96
N GLY A 761 26.29 31.73 -32.78
CA GLY A 761 26.15 32.71 -31.71
C GLY A 761 27.42 33.49 -31.41
N PRO A 762 27.45 34.21 -30.27
CA PRO A 762 28.67 34.87 -29.81
C PRO A 762 29.74 33.81 -29.50
N SER A 763 30.97 34.04 -29.94
CA SER A 763 32.11 33.09 -29.84
C SER A 763 32.28 32.43 -28.46
N ARG A 764 32.15 33.22 -27.38
CA ARG A 764 32.24 32.76 -25.99
C ARG A 764 31.08 31.84 -25.55
N GLY A 765 29.90 31.98 -26.15
CA GLY A 765 28.75 31.10 -25.90
C GLY A 765 28.84 29.81 -26.73
N VAL A 766 29.19 29.94 -28.01
CA VAL A 766 29.35 28.82 -28.95
C VAL A 766 30.35 27.78 -28.45
N ALA A 767 31.53 28.21 -27.96
CA ALA A 767 32.55 27.31 -27.43
C ALA A 767 32.04 26.44 -26.26
N LYS A 768 31.24 27.03 -25.35
CA LYS A 768 30.69 26.30 -24.19
C LYS A 768 29.56 25.34 -24.58
N ALA A 769 28.71 25.74 -25.52
CA ALA A 769 27.70 24.85 -26.07
C ALA A 769 28.32 23.65 -26.81
N GLU A 770 29.46 23.87 -27.50
CA GLU A 770 30.23 22.81 -28.15
C GLU A 770 30.86 21.83 -27.14
N GLU A 771 31.39 22.31 -26.00
CA GLU A 771 31.89 21.44 -24.92
C GLU A 771 30.78 20.57 -24.32
N GLU A 772 29.67 21.19 -23.89
CA GLU A 772 28.55 20.49 -23.22
C GLU A 772 27.85 19.46 -24.15
N ILE A 773 27.83 19.71 -25.47
CA ILE A 773 27.32 18.76 -26.48
C ILE A 773 28.29 17.59 -26.72
N LYS A 774 29.61 17.82 -26.67
CA LYS A 774 30.60 16.72 -26.80
C LYS A 774 30.53 15.75 -25.63
N GLU A 775 30.30 16.26 -24.42
CA GLU A 775 30.13 15.41 -23.22
C GLU A 775 28.88 14.52 -23.35
N LEU A 776 27.73 15.07 -23.76
CA LEU A 776 26.53 14.26 -24.04
C LEU A 776 26.75 13.26 -25.18
N LEU A 777 27.43 13.62 -26.26
CA LEU A 777 27.70 12.71 -27.37
C LEU A 777 28.51 11.49 -26.92
N ASN A 778 29.47 11.66 -26.01
CA ASN A 778 30.25 10.54 -25.48
C ASN A 778 29.36 9.62 -24.62
N PHE A 779 28.53 10.17 -23.74
CA PHE A 779 27.58 9.41 -22.93
C PHE A 779 26.56 8.63 -23.80
N GLU A 780 26.03 9.26 -24.84
CA GLU A 780 25.13 8.61 -25.81
C GLU A 780 25.82 7.54 -26.66
N LYS A 781 27.11 7.67 -26.95
CA LYS A 781 27.88 6.63 -27.65
C LYS A 781 28.17 5.39 -26.81
N GLU A 782 28.34 5.55 -25.50
CA GLU A 782 28.54 4.42 -24.57
C GLU A 782 27.24 3.67 -24.25
N ASN A 783 26.10 4.37 -24.27
CA ASN A 783 24.77 3.82 -23.96
C ASN A 783 23.89 3.57 -25.21
N GLY A 784 24.33 3.98 -26.39
CA GLY A 784 23.58 3.89 -27.65
C GLY A 784 23.83 2.62 -28.47
N HIS A 785 24.52 1.61 -27.92
CA HIS A 785 24.70 0.35 -28.63
C HIS A 785 23.35 -0.33 -28.88
N LYS A 786 23.24 -1.03 -30.01
CA LYS A 786 22.10 -1.87 -30.38
C LYS A 786 22.54 -3.30 -30.63
N GLU A 787 21.73 -4.27 -30.23
CA GLU A 787 21.91 -5.68 -30.55
C GLU A 787 20.53 -6.34 -30.71
N SER A 788 20.28 -7.06 -31.82
CA SER A 788 18.99 -7.71 -32.08
C SER A 788 19.03 -9.21 -31.79
N ILE A 789 17.87 -9.77 -31.44
CA ILE A 789 17.67 -11.21 -31.27
C ILE A 789 16.41 -11.69 -31.98
N LYS A 790 16.50 -12.85 -32.61
CA LYS A 790 15.37 -13.57 -33.21
C LYS A 790 14.77 -14.52 -32.17
N ILE A 791 13.48 -14.37 -31.91
CA ILE A 791 12.74 -15.12 -30.90
C ILE A 791 11.69 -15.99 -31.62
N PRO A 792 11.73 -17.33 -31.48
CA PRO A 792 10.72 -18.21 -32.07
C PRO A 792 9.32 -17.85 -31.60
N SER A 793 8.34 -17.89 -32.51
CA SER A 793 6.91 -17.60 -32.23
C SER A 793 6.37 -18.34 -31.00
N LYS A 794 6.78 -19.61 -30.78
CA LYS A 794 6.44 -20.40 -29.59
C LYS A 794 6.97 -19.81 -28.27
N ALA A 795 8.17 -19.22 -28.28
CA ALA A 795 8.81 -18.61 -27.12
C ALA A 795 8.38 -17.14 -26.92
N LEU A 796 7.95 -16.46 -27.99
CA LEU A 796 7.62 -15.03 -27.99
C LEU A 796 6.64 -14.62 -26.89
N ALA A 797 5.54 -15.38 -26.71
CA ALA A 797 4.55 -15.12 -25.67
C ALA A 797 5.11 -15.28 -24.24
N ARG A 798 6.12 -16.15 -24.05
CA ARG A 798 6.79 -16.41 -22.76
C ARG A 798 7.86 -15.37 -22.44
N VAL A 799 8.57 -14.86 -23.45
CA VAL A 799 9.54 -13.76 -23.28
C VAL A 799 8.81 -12.43 -22.99
N ILE A 800 7.74 -12.12 -23.73
CA ILE A 800 6.93 -10.90 -23.51
C ILE A 800 6.21 -10.95 -22.16
N GLY A 801 5.57 -12.08 -21.84
CA GLY A 801 4.76 -12.25 -20.63
C GLY A 801 3.42 -11.53 -20.69
N LYS A 802 2.64 -11.62 -19.62
CA LYS A 802 1.31 -10.99 -19.55
C LYS A 802 1.47 -9.46 -19.58
N GLY A 803 0.91 -8.80 -20.59
CA GLY A 803 0.98 -7.33 -20.72
C GLY A 803 2.39 -6.74 -20.93
N GLY A 804 3.39 -7.57 -21.23
CA GLY A 804 4.80 -7.15 -21.32
C GLY A 804 5.61 -7.25 -20.03
N GLU A 805 5.05 -7.82 -18.95
CA GLU A 805 5.67 -7.90 -17.62
C GLU A 805 7.09 -8.51 -17.64
N THR A 806 7.29 -9.70 -18.22
CA THR A 806 8.58 -10.39 -18.12
C THR A 806 9.68 -9.77 -18.97
N ILE A 807 9.37 -9.15 -20.12
CA ILE A 807 10.38 -8.40 -20.85
C ILE A 807 10.70 -7.08 -20.15
N ARG A 808 9.70 -6.38 -19.58
CA ARG A 808 9.92 -5.17 -18.77
C ARG A 808 10.84 -5.45 -17.59
N ASP A 809 10.53 -6.45 -16.76
CA ASP A 809 11.35 -6.86 -15.60
C ASP A 809 12.83 -7.07 -15.98
N ILE A 810 13.11 -7.72 -17.11
CA ILE A 810 14.47 -7.92 -17.61
C ILE A 810 15.10 -6.58 -18.02
N THR A 811 14.38 -5.78 -18.81
CA THR A 811 14.92 -4.53 -19.37
C THR A 811 15.08 -3.40 -18.34
N GLU A 812 14.17 -3.28 -17.38
CA GLU A 812 14.28 -2.38 -16.22
C GLU A 812 15.40 -2.86 -15.27
N GLY A 813 15.54 -4.19 -15.09
CA GLY A 813 16.60 -4.78 -14.27
C GLY A 813 18.03 -4.55 -14.78
N PHE A 814 18.21 -4.36 -16.09
CA PHE A 814 19.51 -4.07 -16.72
C PHE A 814 19.67 -2.64 -17.24
N GLY A 815 18.62 -1.81 -17.27
CA GLY A 815 18.67 -0.45 -17.79
C GLY A 815 18.80 -0.38 -19.32
N VAL A 816 17.97 -1.15 -20.03
CA VAL A 816 17.99 -1.33 -21.49
C VAL A 816 16.63 -0.92 -22.08
N GLU A 817 16.60 -0.24 -23.22
CA GLU A 817 15.35 -0.02 -23.99
C GLU A 817 15.14 -1.18 -24.97
N TYR A 818 13.88 -1.57 -25.24
CA TYR A 818 13.52 -2.60 -26.21
C TYR A 818 12.58 -2.09 -27.30
N HIS A 819 12.73 -2.62 -28.52
CA HIS A 819 11.84 -2.35 -29.65
C HIS A 819 11.47 -3.65 -30.37
N PHE A 820 10.16 -3.90 -30.52
CA PHE A 820 9.65 -5.03 -31.30
C PHE A 820 9.38 -4.57 -32.73
N ASN A 821 10.04 -5.19 -33.71
CA ASN A 821 9.84 -4.86 -35.12
C ASN A 821 8.62 -5.62 -35.68
N ARG A 822 7.41 -5.14 -35.33
CA ARG A 822 6.13 -5.87 -35.51
C ARG A 822 5.53 -5.82 -36.93
N ASP A 823 6.28 -6.30 -37.91
CA ASP A 823 5.70 -6.66 -39.21
C ASP A 823 4.97 -8.00 -39.09
N LYS A 824 3.71 -7.98 -38.63
CA LYS A 824 2.89 -9.18 -38.37
C LYS A 824 2.85 -10.17 -39.55
N ALA A 825 2.84 -9.68 -40.79
CA ALA A 825 2.89 -10.52 -41.97
C ALA A 825 4.22 -11.30 -42.08
N ALA A 826 5.35 -10.69 -41.70
CA ALA A 826 6.64 -11.35 -41.64
C ALA A 826 6.78 -12.26 -40.40
N GLU A 827 6.17 -11.91 -39.27
CA GLU A 827 6.10 -12.79 -38.08
C GLU A 827 5.37 -14.12 -38.41
N GLU A 828 4.31 -14.08 -39.23
CA GLU A 828 3.55 -15.26 -39.69
C GLU A 828 4.28 -16.05 -40.79
N GLU A 829 4.96 -15.40 -41.75
CA GLU A 829 5.75 -16.10 -42.78
C GLU A 829 7.08 -16.69 -42.27
N GLN A 830 7.78 -16.01 -41.36
CA GLN A 830 9.15 -16.39 -40.94
C GLN A 830 9.16 -17.19 -39.63
N GLY A 831 8.07 -17.22 -38.87
CA GLY A 831 7.91 -18.03 -37.66
C GLY A 831 8.73 -17.58 -36.44
N TYR A 832 9.49 -16.49 -36.56
CA TYR A 832 10.18 -15.79 -35.48
C TYR A 832 9.85 -14.29 -35.52
N ALA A 833 9.94 -13.62 -34.38
CA ALA A 833 9.90 -12.16 -34.29
C ALA A 833 11.31 -11.62 -33.94
N GLU A 834 11.65 -10.44 -34.44
CA GLU A 834 12.93 -9.79 -34.15
C GLU A 834 12.75 -8.64 -33.14
N VAL A 835 13.61 -8.64 -32.12
CA VAL A 835 13.61 -7.65 -31.03
C VAL A 835 14.95 -6.95 -31.01
N GLU A 836 14.96 -5.63 -31.20
CA GLU A 836 16.14 -4.80 -30.94
C GLU A 836 16.18 -4.43 -29.44
N PHE A 837 17.34 -4.63 -28.82
CA PHE A 837 17.66 -4.05 -27.51
C PHE A 837 18.67 -2.92 -27.69
N THR A 838 18.52 -1.82 -26.95
CA THR A 838 19.43 -0.66 -27.00
C THR A 838 19.85 -0.21 -25.60
N GLY A 839 21.14 -0.05 -25.37
CA GLY A 839 21.70 0.22 -24.04
C GLY A 839 23.22 0.05 -23.98
N SER A 840 23.78 -0.05 -22.77
CA SER A 840 25.23 -0.26 -22.58
C SER A 840 25.68 -1.68 -22.99
N ARG A 841 26.94 -1.81 -23.43
CA ARG A 841 27.48 -3.06 -23.99
C ARG A 841 27.58 -4.23 -22.99
N THR A 842 27.49 -3.97 -21.69
CA THR A 842 27.36 -5.00 -20.65
C THR A 842 25.90 -5.40 -20.48
N ALA A 843 25.01 -4.42 -20.26
CA ALA A 843 23.59 -4.64 -20.05
C ALA A 843 22.90 -5.39 -21.21
N LEU A 844 23.30 -5.10 -22.47
CA LEU A 844 22.82 -5.84 -23.64
C LEU A 844 23.17 -7.33 -23.59
N LYS A 845 24.41 -7.68 -23.20
CA LYS A 845 24.85 -9.08 -23.13
C LYS A 845 24.09 -9.86 -22.07
N ASP A 846 23.90 -9.27 -20.90
CA ASP A 846 23.21 -9.92 -19.79
C ASP A 846 21.71 -10.06 -20.09
N THR A 847 21.10 -9.04 -20.71
CA THR A 847 19.73 -9.08 -21.26
C THR A 847 19.57 -10.20 -22.29
N ILE A 848 20.44 -10.26 -23.30
CA ILE A 848 20.39 -11.25 -24.38
C ILE A 848 20.65 -12.67 -23.87
N LYS A 849 21.54 -12.84 -22.88
CA LYS A 849 21.73 -14.12 -22.19
C LYS A 849 20.45 -14.56 -21.48
N ARG A 850 19.81 -13.66 -20.71
CA ARG A 850 18.57 -13.98 -19.99
C ARG A 850 17.40 -14.28 -20.93
N VAL A 851 17.31 -13.61 -22.08
CA VAL A 851 16.30 -13.93 -23.11
C VAL A 851 16.56 -15.30 -23.77
N LYS A 852 17.83 -15.65 -24.05
CA LYS A 852 18.19 -16.97 -24.59
C LYS A 852 17.86 -18.10 -23.63
N GLU A 853 18.17 -17.95 -22.34
CA GLU A 853 17.78 -18.90 -21.29
C GLU A 853 16.25 -19.17 -21.28
N ILE A 854 15.43 -18.14 -21.51
CA ILE A 854 13.96 -18.27 -21.58
C ILE A 854 13.48 -18.94 -22.89
N ILE A 855 14.21 -18.78 -24.00
CA ILE A 855 13.93 -19.50 -25.25
C ILE A 855 14.26 -20.99 -25.06
N GLU A 856 15.41 -21.30 -24.46
CA GLU A 856 15.84 -22.67 -24.14
C GLU A 856 14.88 -23.36 -23.15
N GLU A 857 14.34 -22.66 -22.14
CA GLU A 857 13.26 -23.16 -21.27
C GLU A 857 12.02 -23.61 -22.07
N VAL A 858 11.64 -22.89 -23.14
CA VAL A 858 10.44 -23.19 -23.93
C VAL A 858 10.70 -24.29 -24.97
N GLU A 859 11.86 -24.31 -25.62
CA GLU A 859 12.20 -25.34 -26.61
C GLU A 859 12.38 -26.74 -25.99
N ASN A 860 12.74 -26.81 -24.70
CA ASN A 860 12.80 -28.07 -23.96
C ASN A 860 11.43 -28.66 -23.59
N PHE A 861 10.33 -27.88 -23.66
CA PHE A 861 8.99 -28.34 -23.32
C PHE A 861 8.32 -29.04 -24.51
N VAL A 862 8.04 -30.34 -24.37
CA VAL A 862 7.52 -31.20 -25.43
C VAL A 862 6.22 -31.88 -25.00
N THR A 863 5.27 -31.99 -25.93
CA THR A 863 4.01 -32.73 -25.78
C THR A 863 4.02 -33.95 -26.68
N ILE A 864 3.84 -35.16 -26.13
CA ILE A 864 3.80 -36.41 -26.89
C ILE A 864 2.55 -37.21 -26.50
N THR A 865 1.88 -37.80 -27.49
CA THR A 865 0.70 -38.66 -27.32
C THR A 865 1.03 -40.13 -27.55
N ILE A 866 0.35 -41.03 -26.85
CA ILE A 866 0.42 -42.49 -27.01
C ILE A 866 -1.01 -43.04 -27.01
N ASN A 867 -1.33 -43.94 -27.95
CA ASN A 867 -2.52 -44.78 -27.81
C ASN A 867 -2.23 -45.91 -26.80
N VAL A 868 -3.03 -45.98 -25.72
CA VAL A 868 -3.06 -47.10 -24.77
C VAL A 868 -4.52 -47.56 -24.62
N PRO A 869 -4.84 -48.87 -24.76
CA PRO A 869 -6.19 -49.37 -24.60
C PRO A 869 -6.82 -49.00 -23.25
N ALA A 870 -8.09 -48.56 -23.26
CA ALA A 870 -8.78 -48.05 -22.08
C ALA A 870 -8.81 -49.01 -20.86
N LYS A 871 -8.68 -50.32 -21.10
CA LYS A 871 -8.57 -51.36 -20.07
C LYS A 871 -7.40 -51.14 -19.09
N TYR A 872 -6.32 -50.48 -19.54
CA TYR A 872 -5.10 -50.28 -18.75
C TYR A 872 -4.98 -48.88 -18.14
N HIS A 873 -5.88 -47.94 -18.47
CA HIS A 873 -5.86 -46.56 -17.96
C HIS A 873 -5.91 -46.51 -16.42
N ARG A 874 -6.80 -47.29 -15.83
CA ARG A 874 -6.94 -47.42 -14.37
C ARG A 874 -5.69 -48.00 -13.70
N ASP A 875 -4.96 -48.90 -14.36
CA ASP A 875 -3.71 -49.45 -13.86
C ASP A 875 -2.55 -48.45 -13.94
N LEU A 876 -2.49 -47.62 -14.99
CA LEU A 876 -1.50 -46.54 -15.11
C LEU A 876 -1.70 -45.43 -14.07
N ILE A 877 -2.95 -45.17 -13.67
CA ILE A 877 -3.25 -44.22 -12.59
C ILE A 877 -2.96 -44.88 -11.22
N GLY A 878 -3.56 -46.04 -10.96
CA GLY A 878 -3.49 -46.75 -9.68
C GLY A 878 -4.34 -46.10 -8.57
N PRO A 879 -4.50 -46.77 -7.41
CA PRO A 879 -5.30 -46.26 -6.29
C PRO A 879 -4.81 -44.88 -5.83
N SER A 880 -5.69 -43.88 -5.86
CA SER A 880 -5.37 -42.48 -5.58
C SER A 880 -4.21 -41.91 -6.41
N GLY A 881 -3.98 -42.41 -7.63
CA GLY A 881 -2.87 -41.97 -8.48
C GLY A 881 -1.49 -42.44 -8.00
N SER A 882 -1.39 -43.59 -7.33
CA SER A 882 -0.11 -44.10 -6.80
C SER A 882 0.87 -44.50 -7.90
N VAL A 883 0.41 -45.22 -8.93
CA VAL A 883 1.25 -45.72 -10.03
C VAL A 883 1.71 -44.57 -10.91
N MET A 884 0.81 -43.62 -11.22
CA MET A 884 1.17 -42.37 -11.90
C MET A 884 2.28 -41.61 -11.15
N ARG A 885 2.21 -41.52 -9.82
CA ARG A 885 3.27 -40.89 -9.00
C ARG A 885 4.59 -41.65 -9.04
N GLU A 886 4.55 -42.97 -9.07
CA GLU A 886 5.74 -43.82 -9.17
C GLU A 886 6.40 -43.73 -10.55
N ILE A 887 5.62 -43.71 -11.64
CA ILE A 887 6.08 -43.46 -13.02
C ILE A 887 6.83 -42.11 -13.08
N ILE A 888 6.23 -41.05 -12.53
CA ILE A 888 6.80 -39.70 -12.56
C ILE A 888 8.06 -39.60 -11.68
N SER A 889 8.08 -40.21 -10.49
CA SER A 889 9.29 -40.27 -9.64
C SER A 889 10.43 -41.05 -10.34
N LYS A 890 10.15 -42.23 -10.92
CA LYS A 890 11.12 -43.01 -11.71
C LYS A 890 11.64 -42.29 -12.95
N ALA A 891 10.89 -41.34 -13.50
CA ALA A 891 11.32 -40.48 -14.61
C ALA A 891 12.17 -39.26 -14.17
N GLY A 892 12.25 -38.98 -12.86
CA GLY A 892 12.96 -37.83 -12.29
C GLY A 892 12.09 -36.59 -12.05
N GLY A 893 10.76 -36.72 -12.10
CA GLY A 893 9.82 -35.60 -11.88
C GLY A 893 9.51 -35.29 -10.42
N GLU A 894 10.32 -35.72 -9.46
CA GLU A 894 10.04 -35.59 -8.02
C GLU A 894 10.14 -34.14 -7.49
N ASP A 895 10.96 -33.30 -8.13
CA ASP A 895 11.03 -31.85 -7.88
C ASP A 895 9.80 -31.09 -8.40
N VAL A 896 8.93 -31.73 -9.19
CA VAL A 896 7.77 -31.09 -9.80
C VAL A 896 6.60 -31.07 -8.82
N ALA A 897 5.98 -29.90 -8.63
CA ALA A 897 4.84 -29.77 -7.74
C ALA A 897 3.66 -30.66 -8.17
N ARG A 898 3.09 -31.44 -7.22
CA ARG A 898 2.07 -32.48 -7.46
C ARG A 898 0.89 -32.08 -8.37
N GLN A 899 0.49 -30.81 -8.35
CA GLN A 899 -0.58 -30.28 -9.21
C GLN A 899 -0.24 -30.39 -10.72
N LYS A 900 1.05 -30.33 -11.07
CA LYS A 900 1.54 -30.46 -12.46
C LYS A 900 1.69 -31.91 -12.92
N TYR A 901 1.54 -32.91 -12.05
CA TYR A 901 1.65 -34.32 -12.45
C TYR A 901 0.58 -34.71 -13.49
N ILE A 902 -0.59 -34.07 -13.43
CA ILE A 902 -1.68 -34.21 -14.40
C ILE A 902 -1.27 -33.70 -15.80
N HIS A 903 -0.30 -32.78 -15.90
CA HIS A 903 0.27 -32.35 -17.18
C HIS A 903 1.40 -33.30 -17.64
N LEU A 904 2.24 -33.78 -16.72
CA LEU A 904 3.29 -34.76 -17.03
C LEU A 904 2.74 -36.10 -17.53
N LEU A 905 1.60 -36.56 -17.01
CA LEU A 905 0.90 -37.75 -17.50
C LEU A 905 -0.62 -37.57 -17.38
N ARG A 906 -1.26 -37.14 -18.47
CA ARG A 906 -2.71 -37.06 -18.62
C ARG A 906 -3.25 -38.35 -19.21
N VAL A 907 -3.88 -39.17 -18.37
CA VAL A 907 -4.70 -40.32 -18.79
C VAL A 907 -6.15 -39.84 -18.95
N PRO A 908 -6.92 -40.33 -19.94
CA PRO A 908 -8.35 -40.02 -20.06
C PRO A 908 -9.20 -40.55 -18.89
N ASP A 909 -10.33 -39.90 -18.62
CA ASP A 909 -11.28 -40.33 -17.59
C ASP A 909 -12.14 -41.53 -18.05
N GLU A 910 -12.51 -42.42 -17.11
CA GLU A 910 -13.36 -43.58 -17.39
C GLU A 910 -14.72 -43.15 -18.00
N GLY A 911 -14.93 -43.47 -19.28
CA GLY A 911 -16.14 -43.11 -20.04
C GLY A 911 -15.93 -42.06 -21.15
N SER A 912 -14.75 -41.44 -21.24
CA SER A 912 -14.41 -40.47 -22.29
C SER A 912 -14.31 -41.05 -23.72
N GLY A 913 -14.07 -42.36 -23.84
CA GLY A 913 -13.99 -43.07 -25.12
C GLY A 913 -12.69 -42.87 -25.92
N SER A 914 -11.76 -42.03 -25.45
CA SER A 914 -10.45 -41.85 -26.08
C SER A 914 -9.41 -42.78 -25.48
N GLU A 915 -8.52 -43.32 -26.33
CA GLU A 915 -7.39 -44.17 -25.91
C GLU A 915 -6.07 -43.37 -25.77
N GLU A 916 -6.13 -42.05 -25.94
CA GLU A 916 -4.96 -41.17 -26.01
C GLU A 916 -4.45 -40.74 -24.64
N VAL A 917 -3.31 -41.28 -24.22
CA VAL A 917 -2.53 -40.82 -23.07
C VAL A 917 -1.55 -39.73 -23.53
N VAL A 918 -1.56 -38.57 -22.86
CA VAL A 918 -0.74 -37.40 -23.25
C VAL A 918 0.28 -37.09 -22.16
N SER A 919 1.54 -36.92 -22.53
CA SER A 919 2.62 -36.48 -21.63
C SER A 919 3.17 -35.14 -22.10
N ALA A 920 3.17 -34.13 -21.21
CA ALA A 920 3.60 -32.76 -21.49
C ALA A 920 4.54 -32.24 -20.40
N GLY A 921 5.78 -31.93 -20.77
CA GLY A 921 6.84 -31.55 -19.84
C GLY A 921 8.20 -31.43 -20.50
N ASP A 922 9.26 -31.38 -19.70
CA ASP A 922 10.63 -31.35 -20.20
C ASP A 922 10.94 -32.64 -20.96
N LYS A 923 11.53 -32.51 -22.16
CA LYS A 923 11.78 -33.62 -23.10
C LYS A 923 12.37 -34.86 -22.43
N GLN A 924 13.40 -34.69 -21.59
CA GLN A 924 14.09 -35.79 -20.89
C GLN A 924 13.23 -36.51 -19.82
N ILE A 925 12.22 -35.83 -19.27
CA ILE A 925 11.27 -36.43 -18.32
C ILE A 925 10.16 -37.14 -19.09
N VAL A 926 9.62 -36.48 -20.13
CA VAL A 926 8.58 -37.02 -21.01
C VAL A 926 9.03 -38.33 -21.65
N GLU A 927 10.22 -38.38 -22.27
CA GLU A 927 10.75 -39.60 -22.90
C GLU A 927 10.84 -40.78 -21.91
N LYS A 928 11.23 -40.53 -20.65
CA LYS A 928 11.30 -41.55 -19.59
C LYS A 928 9.92 -41.97 -19.07
N VAL A 929 8.98 -41.04 -18.88
CA VAL A 929 7.58 -41.34 -18.52
C VAL A 929 6.97 -42.28 -19.56
N ILE A 930 7.19 -42.00 -20.85
CA ILE A 930 6.71 -42.79 -21.99
C ILE A 930 7.30 -44.21 -21.98
N GLU A 931 8.60 -44.37 -21.71
CA GLU A 931 9.18 -45.70 -21.53
C GLU A 931 8.53 -46.50 -20.39
N GLN A 932 8.32 -45.87 -19.22
CA GLN A 932 7.72 -46.54 -18.06
C GLN A 932 6.26 -46.94 -18.33
N VAL A 933 5.47 -46.08 -18.97
CA VAL A 933 4.10 -46.39 -19.41
C VAL A 933 4.08 -47.59 -20.35
N LYS A 934 4.97 -47.62 -21.36
CA LYS A 934 5.06 -48.75 -22.30
C LYS A 934 5.45 -50.07 -21.63
N LYS A 935 6.38 -50.03 -20.67
CA LYS A 935 6.80 -51.20 -19.87
C LYS A 935 5.62 -51.76 -19.07
N ILE A 936 4.88 -50.91 -18.36
CA ILE A 936 3.72 -51.32 -17.54
C ILE A 936 2.59 -51.92 -18.39
N VAL A 937 2.34 -51.39 -19.60
CA VAL A 937 1.34 -51.98 -20.52
C VAL A 937 1.79 -53.36 -21.00
N ALA A 938 3.05 -53.53 -21.40
CA ALA A 938 3.58 -54.82 -21.85
C ALA A 938 3.58 -55.88 -20.73
N ASP A 939 3.96 -55.52 -19.50
CA ASP A 939 3.93 -56.41 -18.32
C ASP A 939 2.49 -56.88 -18.00
N LYS A 940 1.48 -56.06 -18.31
CA LYS A 940 0.06 -56.37 -18.12
C LYS A 940 -0.52 -57.23 -19.24
N GLU A 941 -0.14 -56.96 -20.50
CA GLU A 941 -0.49 -57.79 -21.66
C GLU A 941 0.10 -59.21 -21.56
N ALA A 942 1.23 -59.37 -20.88
CA ALA A 942 1.84 -60.67 -20.57
C ALA A 942 1.26 -61.41 -19.34
N SER A 943 0.22 -60.86 -18.68
CA SER A 943 -0.31 -61.45 -17.44
C SER A 943 -1.40 -62.51 -17.69
N VAL A 944 -1.32 -63.62 -16.94
CA VAL A 944 -2.16 -64.82 -17.08
C VAL A 944 -3.01 -65.02 -15.81
N VAL A 945 -4.16 -65.68 -15.96
CA VAL A 945 -5.06 -66.08 -14.87
C VAL A 945 -5.03 -67.59 -14.69
N GLU A 946 -4.67 -68.08 -13.50
CA GLU A 946 -4.70 -69.50 -13.15
C GLU A 946 -5.60 -69.74 -11.92
N THR A 947 -6.13 -70.97 -11.79
CA THR A 947 -6.98 -71.42 -10.68
C THR A 947 -6.29 -72.49 -9.85
N VAL A 948 -6.31 -72.34 -8.52
CA VAL A 948 -5.77 -73.31 -7.56
C VAL A 948 -6.85 -73.66 -6.54
N GLU A 949 -7.15 -74.95 -6.38
CA GLU A 949 -8.15 -75.42 -5.42
C GLU A 949 -7.55 -75.61 -4.02
N VAL A 950 -8.18 -75.04 -2.99
CA VAL A 950 -7.72 -75.09 -1.59
C VAL A 950 -8.92 -75.30 -0.66
N ALA A 951 -8.84 -76.25 0.28
CA ALA A 951 -9.95 -76.52 1.19
C ALA A 951 -10.38 -75.29 2.02
N LYS A 952 -11.69 -75.10 2.22
CA LYS A 952 -12.27 -73.87 2.82
C LYS A 952 -11.76 -73.57 4.23
N ASP A 953 -11.51 -74.59 5.05
CA ASP A 953 -10.90 -74.43 6.39
C ASP A 953 -9.50 -73.80 6.32
N ARG A 954 -8.81 -73.90 5.17
CA ARG A 954 -7.47 -73.34 4.94
C ARG A 954 -7.47 -71.97 4.26
N HIS A 955 -8.60 -71.51 3.69
CA HIS A 955 -8.73 -70.13 3.18
C HIS A 955 -8.36 -69.08 4.24
N GLY A 956 -8.74 -69.31 5.50
CA GLY A 956 -8.43 -68.40 6.61
C GLY A 956 -6.94 -68.23 6.90
N ALA A 957 -6.12 -69.28 6.69
CA ALA A 957 -4.67 -69.21 6.84
C ALA A 957 -4.01 -68.41 5.72
N LEU A 958 -4.53 -68.55 4.49
CA LEU A 958 -4.03 -67.86 3.29
C LEU A 958 -4.39 -66.36 3.30
N ILE A 959 -5.52 -65.99 3.91
CA ILE A 959 -5.90 -64.58 4.13
C ILE A 959 -5.08 -63.98 5.29
N GLY A 960 -5.04 -64.65 6.45
CA GLY A 960 -4.47 -64.13 7.69
C GLY A 960 -5.34 -63.05 8.36
N THR A 961 -4.91 -62.56 9.53
CA THR A 961 -5.65 -61.51 10.25
C THR A 961 -5.69 -60.21 9.44
N GLY A 962 -6.88 -59.79 9.03
CA GLY A 962 -7.08 -58.58 8.23
C GLY A 962 -6.49 -58.62 6.81
N GLY A 963 -6.27 -59.81 6.23
CA GLY A 963 -5.64 -59.94 4.91
C GLY A 963 -4.11 -59.87 4.92
N SER A 964 -3.48 -59.82 6.09
CA SER A 964 -2.02 -59.60 6.24
C SER A 964 -1.11 -60.71 5.71
N VAL A 965 -1.61 -61.94 5.49
CA VAL A 965 -0.85 -63.01 4.82
C VAL A 965 -1.04 -62.91 3.32
N ARG A 966 -2.29 -62.73 2.87
CA ARG A 966 -2.61 -62.48 1.45
C ARG A 966 -1.78 -61.32 0.90
N HIS A 967 -1.82 -60.14 1.53
CA HIS A 967 -1.15 -58.95 1.00
C HIS A 967 0.37 -59.11 0.93
N LYS A 968 0.99 -59.87 1.83
CA LYS A 968 2.41 -60.22 1.73
C LYS A 968 2.69 -61.14 0.55
N LEU A 969 1.87 -62.16 0.32
CA LEU A 969 2.00 -63.01 -0.86
C LEU A 969 1.74 -62.24 -2.18
N GLU A 970 0.85 -61.24 -2.15
CA GLU A 970 0.64 -60.33 -3.28
C GLU A 970 1.83 -59.39 -3.52
N GLU A 971 2.52 -58.95 -2.45
CA GLU A 971 3.71 -58.07 -2.47
C GLU A 971 4.99 -58.82 -2.85
N ASP A 972 5.31 -59.93 -2.15
CA ASP A 972 6.50 -60.76 -2.35
C ASP A 972 6.58 -61.36 -3.77
N TYR A 973 5.43 -61.78 -4.33
CA TYR A 973 5.35 -62.43 -5.64
C TYR A 973 4.78 -61.53 -6.75
N GLY A 974 4.18 -60.38 -6.45
CA GLY A 974 3.59 -59.48 -7.47
C GLY A 974 2.45 -60.12 -8.26
N VAL A 975 1.67 -61.00 -7.63
CA VAL A 975 0.52 -61.74 -8.19
C VAL A 975 -0.72 -61.38 -7.36
N THR A 976 -1.84 -61.00 -7.98
CA THR A 976 -3.07 -60.72 -7.22
C THR A 976 -3.80 -62.03 -6.88
N ILE A 977 -4.26 -62.17 -5.64
CA ILE A 977 -4.84 -63.42 -5.10
C ILE A 977 -6.31 -63.21 -4.79
N SER A 978 -7.21 -63.63 -5.68
CA SER A 978 -8.65 -63.52 -5.49
C SER A 978 -9.22 -64.79 -4.84
N ILE A 979 -9.56 -64.68 -3.55
CA ILE A 979 -10.12 -65.76 -2.72
C ILE A 979 -11.64 -65.54 -2.60
N PRO A 980 -12.50 -66.56 -2.86
CA PRO A 980 -13.95 -66.44 -2.76
C PRO A 980 -14.41 -66.18 -1.31
N ARG A 981 -15.62 -65.63 -1.14
CA ARG A 981 -16.15 -65.33 0.18
C ARG A 981 -16.65 -66.60 0.86
N ALA A 982 -16.71 -66.59 2.20
CA ALA A 982 -17.20 -67.73 2.98
C ALA A 982 -18.69 -68.09 2.73
N SER A 983 -19.43 -67.23 2.00
CA SER A 983 -20.78 -67.49 1.50
C SER A 983 -20.82 -68.31 0.21
N ASP A 984 -19.73 -68.35 -0.56
CA ASP A 984 -19.70 -68.93 -1.90
C ASP A 984 -19.44 -70.44 -1.84
N SER A 985 -20.01 -71.18 -2.80
CA SER A 985 -19.85 -72.63 -2.89
C SER A 985 -18.46 -73.06 -3.36
N SER A 986 -17.70 -72.20 -4.04
CA SER A 986 -16.42 -72.53 -4.67
C SER A 986 -15.25 -72.75 -3.70
N THR A 987 -14.32 -73.60 -4.14
CA THR A 987 -13.06 -73.99 -3.48
C THR A 987 -11.83 -73.44 -4.23
N GLU A 988 -12.07 -72.74 -5.34
CA GLU A 988 -11.05 -72.20 -6.26
C GLU A 988 -10.57 -70.81 -5.84
N ILE A 989 -9.25 -70.64 -5.75
CA ILE A 989 -8.56 -69.34 -5.64
C ILE A 989 -8.04 -68.97 -7.03
N LYS A 990 -8.24 -67.71 -7.45
CA LYS A 990 -7.74 -67.19 -8.73
C LYS A 990 -6.46 -66.38 -8.52
N LEU A 991 -5.39 -66.79 -9.20
CA LEU A 991 -4.09 -66.13 -9.20
C LEU A 991 -3.93 -65.38 -10.53
N THR A 992 -3.60 -64.09 -10.50
CA THR A 992 -3.42 -63.28 -11.72
C THR A 992 -2.09 -62.53 -11.73
N GLY A 993 -1.22 -62.80 -12.71
CA GLY A 993 0.12 -62.22 -12.79
C GLY A 993 1.00 -62.88 -13.85
N LEU A 994 2.32 -62.70 -13.73
CA LEU A 994 3.30 -63.33 -14.62
C LEU A 994 3.44 -64.84 -14.31
N PRO A 995 3.51 -65.73 -15.32
CA PRO A 995 3.47 -67.18 -15.13
C PRO A 995 4.58 -67.69 -14.19
N GLU A 996 5.83 -67.25 -14.38
CA GLU A 996 6.98 -67.62 -13.52
C GLU A 996 6.81 -67.27 -12.03
N LYS A 997 5.87 -66.38 -11.70
CA LYS A 997 5.59 -65.94 -10.31
C LYS A 997 4.38 -66.68 -9.74
N ILE A 998 3.41 -67.04 -10.59
CA ILE A 998 2.26 -67.87 -10.21
C ILE A 998 2.74 -69.26 -9.77
N GLU A 999 3.67 -69.89 -10.51
CA GLU A 999 4.22 -71.22 -10.15
C GLU A 999 4.86 -71.23 -8.76
N LYS A 1000 5.75 -70.27 -8.48
CA LYS A 1000 6.46 -70.13 -7.19
C LYS A 1000 5.50 -69.82 -6.04
N LEU A 1001 4.43 -69.08 -6.30
CA LEU A 1001 3.36 -68.81 -5.32
C LEU A 1001 2.50 -70.07 -5.08
N LYS A 1002 2.22 -70.87 -6.11
CA LYS A 1002 1.46 -72.12 -6.03
C LYS A 1002 2.17 -73.17 -5.18
N GLU A 1003 3.49 -73.31 -5.33
CA GLU A 1003 4.33 -74.12 -4.43
C GLU A 1003 4.24 -73.63 -2.98
N LYS A 1004 4.35 -72.31 -2.75
CA LYS A 1004 4.30 -71.74 -1.39
C LYS A 1004 2.93 -71.87 -0.73
N ILE A 1005 1.85 -71.76 -1.50
CA ILE A 1005 0.48 -72.05 -1.05
C ILE A 1005 0.37 -73.51 -0.60
N ALA A 1006 0.85 -74.47 -1.40
CA ALA A 1006 0.79 -75.90 -1.08
C ALA A 1006 1.63 -76.29 0.16
N GLU A 1007 2.72 -75.56 0.45
CA GLU A 1007 3.46 -75.72 1.70
C GLU A 1007 2.65 -75.25 2.92
N MET A 1008 2.00 -74.09 2.82
CA MET A 1008 1.23 -73.44 3.89
C MET A 1008 -0.08 -74.15 4.27
N THR A 1009 -0.51 -75.16 3.52
CA THR A 1009 -1.81 -75.85 3.71
C THR A 1009 -1.73 -77.25 4.32
N LYS A 1010 -0.57 -77.67 4.83
CA LYS A 1010 -0.36 -79.00 5.46
C LYS A 1010 -1.02 -79.09 6.86
N ASP A 1011 -1.20 -80.32 7.37
CA ASP A 1011 -1.78 -80.59 8.70
C ASP A 1011 -0.68 -80.72 9.78
N ASP A 1012 -0.87 -80.07 10.93
CA ASP A 1012 0.15 -79.93 11.98
C ASP A 1012 -0.02 -80.86 13.21
N TRP A 1013 -0.96 -81.82 13.19
CA TRP A 1013 -1.27 -82.71 14.32
C TRP A 1013 -0.97 -84.18 13.97
N ASN A 1014 -0.51 -84.96 14.95
CA ASN A 1014 -0.17 -86.38 14.75
C ASN A 1014 -1.36 -87.31 14.99
N GLU A 1015 -2.14 -87.03 16.04
CA GLU A 1015 -3.15 -87.94 16.57
C GLU A 1015 -4.40 -87.18 17.04
N VAL A 1016 -5.52 -87.89 17.16
CA VAL A 1016 -6.81 -87.34 17.61
C VAL A 1016 -7.46 -88.31 18.60
N VAL A 1017 -7.82 -87.82 19.78
CA VAL A 1017 -8.57 -88.59 20.79
C VAL A 1017 -9.97 -88.01 20.96
N GLU A 1018 -10.99 -88.85 20.96
CA GLU A 1018 -12.39 -88.43 21.04
C GLU A 1018 -12.90 -88.38 22.49
N VAL A 1019 -13.26 -87.17 22.95
CA VAL A 1019 -13.70 -86.92 24.33
C VAL A 1019 -15.17 -86.44 24.32
N PRO A 1020 -16.13 -87.22 24.86
CA PRO A 1020 -17.52 -86.79 24.98
C PRO A 1020 -17.68 -85.52 25.84
N SER A 1021 -18.60 -84.63 25.48
CA SER A 1021 -18.79 -83.34 26.14
C SER A 1021 -19.12 -83.42 27.62
N SER A 1022 -19.86 -84.44 28.08
CA SER A 1022 -20.15 -84.66 29.51
C SER A 1022 -18.88 -84.96 30.31
N LEU A 1023 -18.04 -85.89 29.79
CA LEU A 1023 -16.81 -86.34 30.44
C LEU A 1023 -15.65 -85.34 30.32
N HIS A 1024 -15.70 -84.45 29.33
CA HIS A 1024 -14.67 -83.42 29.09
C HIS A 1024 -14.33 -82.60 30.34
N SER A 1025 -15.32 -82.29 31.18
CA SER A 1025 -15.13 -81.51 32.41
C SER A 1025 -14.25 -82.23 33.46
N LEU A 1026 -14.43 -83.54 33.61
CA LEU A 1026 -13.67 -84.41 34.52
C LEU A 1026 -12.26 -84.69 33.95
N VAL A 1027 -12.19 -85.11 32.67
CA VAL A 1027 -10.94 -85.50 32.01
C VAL A 1027 -9.98 -84.32 31.83
N SER A 1028 -10.49 -83.09 31.66
CA SER A 1028 -9.65 -81.87 31.54
C SER A 1028 -9.19 -81.25 32.86
N GLU A 1029 -9.74 -81.69 34.01
CA GLU A 1029 -9.41 -81.22 35.36
C GLU A 1029 -9.32 -79.68 35.50
N LYS A 1030 -10.33 -78.94 35.03
CA LYS A 1030 -10.32 -77.45 34.95
C LYS A 1030 -9.05 -76.86 34.30
N ALA A 1031 -8.60 -77.47 33.21
CA ALA A 1031 -7.37 -77.18 32.44
C ALA A 1031 -6.04 -77.49 33.14
N ALA A 1032 -6.03 -78.30 34.20
CA ALA A 1032 -4.77 -78.73 34.82
C ALA A 1032 -3.98 -79.67 33.90
N ILE A 1033 -4.66 -80.62 33.22
CA ILE A 1033 -4.00 -81.66 32.43
C ILE A 1033 -3.31 -81.12 31.17
N PHE A 1034 -3.89 -80.11 30.52
CA PHE A 1034 -3.27 -79.46 29.35
C PHE A 1034 -1.95 -78.78 29.70
N LYS A 1035 -1.79 -78.32 30.95
CA LYS A 1035 -0.53 -77.74 31.42
C LYS A 1035 0.54 -78.81 31.61
N THR A 1036 0.19 -79.98 32.16
CA THR A 1036 1.13 -81.11 32.31
C THR A 1036 1.53 -81.71 30.96
N PHE A 1037 0.61 -81.81 29.99
CA PHE A 1037 0.97 -82.23 28.63
C PHE A 1037 1.96 -81.25 27.97
N LYS A 1038 1.74 -79.94 28.15
CA LYS A 1038 2.64 -78.90 27.63
C LYS A 1038 3.98 -78.81 28.36
N SER A 1039 4.03 -79.02 29.68
CA SER A 1039 5.29 -78.94 30.46
C SER A 1039 6.12 -80.22 30.42
N ASP A 1040 5.46 -81.37 30.55
CA ASP A 1040 6.13 -82.65 30.84
C ASP A 1040 6.36 -83.46 29.57
N TYR A 1041 5.45 -83.33 28.58
CA TYR A 1041 5.49 -84.06 27.30
C TYR A 1041 5.70 -83.15 26.07
N LYS A 1042 5.65 -81.81 26.26
CA LYS A 1042 5.68 -80.79 25.18
C LYS A 1042 4.57 -80.96 24.12
N VAL A 1043 3.46 -81.61 24.48
CA VAL A 1043 2.29 -81.79 23.60
C VAL A 1043 1.26 -80.71 23.89
N ASP A 1044 0.88 -79.96 22.86
CA ASP A 1044 -0.29 -79.06 22.90
C ASP A 1044 -1.53 -79.80 22.40
N VAL A 1045 -2.69 -79.47 22.99
CA VAL A 1045 -3.99 -80.05 22.63
C VAL A 1045 -4.85 -78.97 22.00
N THR A 1046 -5.36 -79.23 20.80
CA THR A 1046 -6.29 -78.33 20.11
C THR A 1046 -7.64 -79.01 19.85
N HIS A 1047 -8.71 -78.23 19.74
CA HIS A 1047 -10.09 -78.74 19.60
C HIS A 1047 -10.79 -78.25 18.33
N GLY A 1048 -10.03 -77.73 17.36
CA GLY A 1048 -10.54 -77.18 16.10
C GLY A 1048 -11.72 -76.22 16.30
N ASN A 1049 -12.77 -76.40 15.50
CA ASN A 1049 -13.99 -75.59 15.53
C ASN A 1049 -14.77 -75.68 16.87
N LEU A 1050 -14.50 -76.70 17.71
CA LEU A 1050 -15.14 -76.88 19.02
C LEU A 1050 -14.36 -76.22 20.18
N THR A 1051 -13.24 -75.54 19.92
CA THR A 1051 -12.41 -74.86 20.94
C THR A 1051 -13.20 -73.91 21.86
N ARG A 1052 -14.22 -73.21 21.34
CA ARG A 1052 -15.10 -72.34 22.16
C ARG A 1052 -16.09 -73.13 23.05
N LYS A 1053 -16.52 -74.34 22.64
CA LYS A 1053 -17.33 -75.22 23.50
C LYS A 1053 -16.46 -75.88 24.58
N ALA A 1054 -15.33 -76.46 24.18
CA ALA A 1054 -14.38 -77.10 25.08
C ALA A 1054 -13.91 -76.16 26.21
N SER A 1055 -13.43 -74.97 25.87
CA SER A 1055 -12.99 -73.96 26.86
C SER A 1055 -14.11 -73.48 27.81
N LYS A 1056 -15.38 -73.52 27.38
CA LYS A 1056 -16.53 -73.26 28.28
C LYS A 1056 -16.75 -74.42 29.26
N LEU A 1057 -16.76 -75.66 28.77
CA LEU A 1057 -16.92 -76.87 29.60
C LEU A 1057 -15.77 -77.04 30.61
N THR A 1058 -14.53 -76.74 30.19
CA THR A 1058 -13.34 -76.78 31.07
C THR A 1058 -13.44 -75.79 32.24
N ASN A 1059 -14.25 -74.72 32.14
CA ASN A 1059 -14.47 -73.76 33.22
C ASN A 1059 -15.83 -73.97 33.93
N GLY A 1060 -16.31 -75.21 33.98
CA GLY A 1060 -17.54 -75.60 34.68
C GLY A 1060 -17.57 -75.22 36.17
N TYR A 1061 -18.79 -74.94 36.64
CA TYR A 1061 -19.09 -74.63 38.03
C TYR A 1061 -19.08 -75.92 38.89
N ILE A 1062 -18.83 -75.79 40.20
CA ILE A 1062 -18.81 -76.93 41.13
C ILE A 1062 -20.24 -77.23 41.58
N PRO A 1063 -20.75 -78.48 41.47
CA PRO A 1063 -22.10 -78.82 41.92
C PRO A 1063 -22.40 -78.39 43.37
N ALA A 1064 -23.62 -77.93 43.60
CA ALA A 1064 -24.07 -77.55 44.93
C ALA A 1064 -24.03 -78.76 45.89
N PRO A 1065 -23.63 -78.56 47.15
CA PRO A 1065 -23.63 -79.64 48.14
C PRO A 1065 -25.07 -80.01 48.56
N PRO A 1066 -25.33 -81.28 48.94
CA PRO A 1066 -26.62 -81.70 49.46
C PRO A 1066 -26.95 -81.07 50.82
N GLU A 1067 -28.23 -81.09 51.21
CA GLU A 1067 -28.65 -80.65 52.53
C GLU A 1067 -27.95 -81.47 53.64
N GLY A 1068 -27.55 -80.79 54.72
CA GLY A 1068 -26.76 -81.39 55.80
C GLY A 1068 -25.25 -81.49 55.56
N ALA A 1069 -24.71 -81.08 54.41
CA ALA A 1069 -23.26 -81.15 54.13
C ALA A 1069 -22.39 -80.12 54.90
N VAL A 1070 -23.00 -79.16 55.59
CA VAL A 1070 -22.34 -78.22 56.53
C VAL A 1070 -22.36 -78.82 57.94
N ALA A 1071 -21.43 -78.43 58.81
CA ALA A 1071 -21.54 -78.71 60.25
C ALA A 1071 -22.63 -77.82 60.89
N GLU A 1072 -23.38 -78.35 61.85
CA GLU A 1072 -24.41 -77.57 62.56
C GLU A 1072 -23.80 -76.71 63.67
N ASP A 1073 -24.47 -75.61 64.05
CA ASP A 1073 -23.99 -74.63 65.05
C ASP A 1073 -24.04 -75.23 66.48
N GLY A 1074 -23.04 -76.04 66.77
CA GLY A 1074 -22.83 -76.79 68.01
C GLY A 1074 -21.72 -77.83 67.90
N ASP A 1075 -21.33 -78.21 66.68
CA ASP A 1075 -20.30 -79.22 66.41
C ASP A 1075 -18.88 -78.60 66.37
N ASP A 1076 -17.97 -79.11 67.21
CA ASP A 1076 -16.53 -78.74 67.19
C ASP A 1076 -15.72 -79.52 66.13
N SER A 1077 -16.39 -80.25 65.24
CA SER A 1077 -15.77 -80.99 64.13
C SER A 1077 -15.04 -80.04 63.16
N ALA A 1078 -13.77 -80.35 62.88
CA ALA A 1078 -12.88 -79.50 62.08
C ALA A 1078 -13.14 -79.56 60.56
N PHE A 1079 -13.83 -80.61 60.11
CA PHE A 1079 -14.23 -80.91 58.74
C PHE A 1079 -15.47 -81.83 58.75
N LYS A 1080 -16.19 -81.90 57.63
CA LYS A 1080 -17.30 -82.85 57.39
C LYS A 1080 -17.21 -83.38 55.97
N PHE A 1081 -17.39 -84.69 55.76
CA PHE A 1081 -17.50 -85.28 54.42
C PHE A 1081 -18.95 -85.75 54.19
N THR A 1082 -19.44 -85.61 52.96
CA THR A 1082 -20.80 -86.01 52.60
C THR A 1082 -20.80 -86.50 51.17
N THR A 1083 -21.42 -87.65 50.90
CA THR A 1083 -21.44 -88.29 49.59
C THR A 1083 -22.88 -88.38 49.04
N ALA A 1084 -22.99 -88.39 47.72
CA ALA A 1084 -24.25 -88.64 47.00
C ALA A 1084 -23.96 -89.35 45.67
N LEU A 1085 -25.00 -89.94 45.07
CA LEU A 1085 -24.90 -90.56 43.74
C LEU A 1085 -24.77 -89.48 42.65
N LEU A 1086 -24.03 -89.79 41.58
CA LEU A 1086 -23.94 -88.93 40.40
C LEU A 1086 -25.08 -89.23 39.43
N GLU A 1087 -25.92 -88.23 39.20
CA GLU A 1087 -26.91 -88.25 38.11
C GLU A 1087 -26.18 -88.32 36.77
N LYS A 1088 -26.58 -89.28 35.92
CA LYS A 1088 -26.06 -89.40 34.55
C LYS A 1088 -26.87 -88.47 33.64
N PRO A 1089 -26.24 -87.61 32.83
CA PRO A 1089 -26.97 -86.70 31.95
C PRO A 1089 -27.62 -87.47 30.81
N GLU A 1090 -28.93 -87.29 30.62
CA GLU A 1090 -29.66 -87.83 29.47
C GLU A 1090 -29.62 -86.85 28.29
N GLY A 1091 -28.91 -87.23 27.21
CA GLY A 1091 -28.81 -86.42 25.99
C GLY A 1091 -27.73 -86.91 25.02
N GLU A 1092 -27.78 -86.46 23.77
CA GLU A 1092 -26.75 -86.76 22.76
C GLU A 1092 -25.43 -86.05 23.09
N ASP A 1093 -24.40 -86.83 23.39
CA ASP A 1093 -23.12 -86.30 23.88
C ASP A 1093 -22.23 -85.83 22.71
N VAL A 1094 -21.94 -84.52 22.64
CA VAL A 1094 -21.17 -83.95 21.53
C VAL A 1094 -19.69 -84.30 21.69
N VAL A 1095 -19.17 -85.14 20.80
CA VAL A 1095 -17.76 -85.53 20.77
C VAL A 1095 -16.86 -84.33 20.47
N ILE A 1096 -15.87 -84.11 21.33
CA ILE A 1096 -14.84 -83.07 21.19
C ILE A 1096 -13.52 -83.77 20.82
N PRO A 1097 -12.98 -83.57 19.59
CA PRO A 1097 -11.69 -84.12 19.21
C PRO A 1097 -10.57 -83.36 19.91
N TRP A 1098 -9.72 -84.08 20.63
CA TRP A 1098 -8.46 -83.60 21.19
C TRP A 1098 -7.36 -83.93 20.19
N ARG A 1099 -7.03 -82.98 19.31
CA ARG A 1099 -5.94 -83.12 18.33
C ARG A 1099 -4.62 -82.82 19.02
N LEU A 1100 -3.70 -83.76 18.99
CA LEU A 1100 -2.41 -83.71 19.69
C LEU A 1100 -1.32 -83.21 18.73
N GLN A 1101 -0.66 -82.11 19.11
CA GLN A 1101 0.42 -81.47 18.36
C GLN A 1101 1.72 -81.55 19.17
N GLY A 1102 2.76 -82.13 18.58
CA GLY A 1102 4.05 -82.36 19.23
C GLY A 1102 4.90 -83.41 18.52
N GLU A 1103 5.83 -84.03 19.25
CA GLU A 1103 6.63 -85.16 18.79
C GLU A 1103 5.78 -86.45 18.78
N LYS A 1104 5.91 -87.31 17.76
CA LYS A 1104 5.03 -88.49 17.56
C LYS A 1104 5.01 -89.43 18.76
N ASP A 1105 6.19 -89.76 19.28
CA ASP A 1105 6.38 -90.62 20.45
C ASP A 1105 5.87 -89.99 21.77
N ALA A 1106 5.63 -88.68 21.77
CA ALA A 1106 5.03 -87.96 22.90
C ALA A 1106 3.50 -87.85 22.74
N THR A 1107 2.99 -87.67 21.52
CA THR A 1107 1.54 -87.65 21.26
C THR A 1107 0.89 -88.99 21.61
N ALA A 1108 1.49 -90.12 21.22
CA ALA A 1108 0.98 -91.46 21.54
C ALA A 1108 0.82 -91.68 23.05
N LYS A 1109 1.85 -91.35 23.84
CA LYS A 1109 1.83 -91.47 25.31
C LYS A 1109 0.80 -90.55 25.96
N VAL A 1110 0.57 -89.37 25.38
CA VAL A 1110 -0.49 -88.46 25.83
C VAL A 1110 -1.88 -88.99 25.46
N ALA A 1111 -2.04 -89.65 24.30
CA ALA A 1111 -3.30 -90.30 23.94
C ALA A 1111 -3.67 -91.43 24.91
N GLU A 1112 -2.72 -92.31 25.25
CA GLU A 1112 -2.90 -93.36 26.26
C GLU A 1112 -3.36 -92.78 27.61
N ILE A 1113 -2.70 -91.71 28.09
CA ILE A 1113 -3.05 -91.04 29.37
C ILE A 1113 -4.45 -90.39 29.35
N VAL A 1114 -4.92 -89.93 28.17
CA VAL A 1114 -6.29 -89.42 28.01
C VAL A 1114 -7.31 -90.56 27.97
N GLN A 1115 -6.99 -91.69 27.32
CA GLN A 1115 -7.84 -92.87 27.27
C GLN A 1115 -8.02 -93.53 28.66
N GLU A 1116 -6.93 -93.72 29.40
CA GLU A 1116 -6.97 -94.25 30.79
C GLU A 1116 -7.82 -93.36 31.71
N ARG A 1117 -7.77 -92.03 31.52
CA ARG A 1117 -8.64 -91.09 32.24
C ARG A 1117 -10.09 -91.12 31.77
N LEU A 1118 -10.36 -91.32 30.48
CA LEU A 1118 -11.73 -91.49 29.95
C LEU A 1118 -12.42 -92.72 30.55
N GLU A 1119 -11.70 -93.82 30.72
CA GLU A 1119 -12.22 -95.03 31.38
C GLU A 1119 -12.53 -94.79 32.86
N LYS A 1120 -11.61 -94.17 33.60
CA LYS A 1120 -11.83 -93.80 35.01
C LYS A 1120 -12.98 -92.80 35.18
N ALA A 1121 -13.18 -91.88 34.22
CA ALA A 1121 -14.31 -90.95 34.22
C ALA A 1121 -15.65 -91.65 33.93
N LYS A 1122 -15.67 -92.72 33.12
CA LYS A 1122 -16.86 -93.57 32.89
C LYS A 1122 -17.20 -94.46 34.10
N ALA A 1123 -16.21 -94.83 34.91
CA ALA A 1123 -16.36 -95.71 36.07
C ALA A 1123 -16.80 -94.99 37.36
N ALA A 1124 -16.78 -93.65 37.40
CA ALA A 1124 -17.19 -92.90 38.58
C ALA A 1124 -18.73 -92.94 38.78
N THR A 1125 -19.17 -93.16 40.03
CA THR A 1125 -20.59 -93.35 40.40
C THR A 1125 -21.06 -92.43 41.51
N HIS A 1126 -20.15 -91.88 42.31
CA HIS A 1126 -20.47 -91.05 43.47
C HIS A 1126 -19.71 -89.72 43.44
N GLY A 1127 -20.38 -88.67 43.92
CA GLY A 1127 -19.81 -87.37 44.24
C GLY A 1127 -19.65 -87.22 45.75
N GLY A 1128 -18.61 -86.51 46.17
CA GLY A 1128 -18.31 -86.21 47.57
C GLY A 1128 -17.96 -84.74 47.77
N TRP A 1129 -18.47 -84.15 48.85
CA TRP A 1129 -18.21 -82.77 49.26
C TRP A 1129 -17.52 -82.78 50.62
N PHE A 1130 -16.30 -82.23 50.67
CA PHE A 1130 -15.50 -82.12 51.89
C PHE A 1130 -15.52 -80.67 52.38
N TYR A 1131 -16.30 -80.42 53.43
CA TYR A 1131 -16.50 -79.13 54.07
C TYR A 1131 -15.37 -78.80 55.06
N LEU A 1132 -14.96 -77.53 55.09
CA LEU A 1132 -13.96 -77.00 56.02
C LEU A 1132 -14.47 -75.72 56.70
N LYS A 1133 -14.39 -75.68 58.04
CA LYS A 1133 -14.76 -74.50 58.87
C LYS A 1133 -13.89 -73.26 58.54
N ASP A 1134 -12.62 -73.47 58.14
CA ASP A 1134 -11.63 -72.42 57.77
C ASP A 1134 -10.98 -72.66 56.39
N PRO A 1135 -11.68 -72.46 55.26
CA PRO A 1135 -11.15 -72.81 53.94
C PRO A 1135 -9.92 -71.98 53.56
N LYS A 1136 -9.87 -70.68 53.91
CA LYS A 1136 -8.79 -69.76 53.55
C LYS A 1136 -7.41 -70.21 54.07
N ASN A 1137 -7.37 -70.79 55.27
CA ASN A 1137 -6.13 -71.20 55.92
C ASN A 1137 -5.84 -72.70 55.78
N LYS A 1138 -6.87 -73.55 55.75
CA LYS A 1138 -6.71 -75.01 55.68
C LYS A 1138 -6.53 -75.54 54.25
N VAL A 1139 -7.19 -74.97 53.24
CA VAL A 1139 -7.06 -75.44 51.85
C VAL A 1139 -5.63 -75.32 51.28
N PRO A 1140 -4.86 -74.24 51.53
CA PRO A 1140 -3.44 -74.18 51.13
C PRO A 1140 -2.56 -75.26 51.78
N ARG A 1141 -2.86 -75.64 53.03
CA ARG A 1141 -2.17 -76.73 53.75
C ARG A 1141 -2.52 -78.11 53.20
N LEU A 1142 -3.79 -78.32 52.83
CA LEU A 1142 -4.26 -79.53 52.15
C LEU A 1142 -3.68 -79.69 50.74
N LEU A 1143 -3.49 -78.60 50.00
CA LEU A 1143 -2.80 -78.59 48.71
C LEU A 1143 -1.32 -78.99 48.85
N GLY A 1144 -0.62 -78.41 49.82
CA GLY A 1144 0.83 -78.46 49.92
C GLY A 1144 1.55 -77.66 48.80
N PRO A 1145 2.89 -77.55 48.85
CA PRO A 1145 3.65 -76.82 47.84
C PRO A 1145 3.39 -77.41 46.44
N GLN A 1146 3.05 -76.54 45.48
CA GLN A 1146 2.64 -76.90 44.10
C GLN A 1146 1.49 -77.94 44.00
N GLY A 1147 0.64 -78.06 45.02
CA GLY A 1147 -0.46 -79.02 45.04
C GLY A 1147 -0.02 -80.48 45.24
N ARG A 1148 1.19 -80.71 45.75
CA ARG A 1148 1.82 -82.04 45.86
C ARG A 1148 0.94 -83.06 46.58
N ASN A 1149 0.37 -82.71 47.73
CA ASN A 1149 -0.39 -83.66 48.55
C ASN A 1149 -1.62 -84.15 47.78
N ILE A 1150 -2.33 -83.26 47.09
CA ILE A 1150 -3.51 -83.62 46.27
C ILE A 1150 -3.10 -84.40 45.03
N LYS A 1151 -1.91 -84.16 44.43
CA LYS A 1151 -1.37 -85.03 43.36
C LYS A 1151 -1.10 -86.46 43.86
N GLU A 1152 -0.54 -86.61 45.05
CA GLU A 1152 -0.26 -87.91 45.67
C GLU A 1152 -1.57 -88.65 46.04
N ILE A 1153 -2.57 -87.97 46.62
CA ILE A 1153 -3.89 -88.54 46.89
C ILE A 1153 -4.57 -88.99 45.58
N ARG A 1154 -4.61 -88.15 44.54
CA ARG A 1154 -5.18 -88.52 43.23
C ARG A 1154 -4.51 -89.76 42.63
N LYS A 1155 -3.18 -89.89 42.75
CA LYS A 1155 -2.43 -91.06 42.27
C LYS A 1155 -2.79 -92.33 43.07
N ASN A 1156 -2.97 -92.21 44.38
CA ASN A 1156 -3.21 -93.36 45.27
C ASN A 1156 -4.68 -93.79 45.32
N THR A 1157 -5.63 -92.90 45.03
CA THR A 1157 -7.08 -93.17 45.12
C THR A 1157 -7.79 -93.25 43.77
N GLY A 1158 -7.19 -92.71 42.70
CA GLY A 1158 -7.80 -92.63 41.37
C GLY A 1158 -8.94 -91.60 41.22
N ALA A 1159 -9.32 -90.91 42.28
CA ALA A 1159 -10.48 -90.01 42.29
C ALA A 1159 -10.20 -88.60 41.72
N PHE A 1160 -11.20 -88.02 41.08
CA PHE A 1160 -11.15 -86.68 40.48
C PHE A 1160 -11.42 -85.60 41.55
N ILE A 1161 -10.36 -85.17 42.24
CA ILE A 1161 -10.43 -84.09 43.26
C ILE A 1161 -10.39 -82.71 42.60
N THR A 1162 -11.47 -81.94 42.75
CA THR A 1162 -11.63 -80.55 42.30
C THR A 1162 -11.60 -79.59 43.49
N VAL A 1163 -10.51 -78.83 43.60
CA VAL A 1163 -10.34 -77.77 44.62
C VAL A 1163 -11.00 -76.47 44.13
N PRO A 1164 -11.79 -75.77 44.96
CA PRO A 1164 -12.40 -74.50 44.58
C PRO A 1164 -11.37 -73.38 44.45
N ARG A 1165 -11.66 -72.40 43.59
CA ARG A 1165 -10.94 -71.12 43.51
C ARG A 1165 -11.63 -70.10 44.44
N ALA A 1166 -10.91 -69.03 44.81
CA ALA A 1166 -11.44 -68.00 45.73
C ALA A 1166 -12.77 -67.37 45.27
N ASN A 1167 -12.99 -67.27 43.94
CA ASN A 1167 -14.21 -66.74 43.33
C ASN A 1167 -15.30 -67.79 43.03
N ASP A 1168 -15.08 -69.08 43.32
CA ASP A 1168 -16.14 -70.10 43.22
C ASP A 1168 -17.12 -69.90 44.38
N LYS A 1169 -18.43 -69.84 44.12
CA LYS A 1169 -19.46 -69.54 45.14
C LYS A 1169 -19.49 -70.52 46.32
N HIS A 1170 -19.05 -71.78 46.12
CA HIS A 1170 -18.97 -72.82 47.15
C HIS A 1170 -17.51 -73.05 47.63
N ASN A 1171 -16.74 -71.98 47.84
CA ASN A 1171 -15.32 -72.07 48.20
C ASN A 1171 -14.98 -72.74 49.55
N GLY A 1172 -15.98 -73.07 50.37
CA GLY A 1172 -15.84 -73.89 51.59
C GLY A 1172 -15.78 -75.40 51.37
N PHE A 1173 -16.00 -75.89 50.14
CA PHE A 1173 -16.09 -77.32 49.82
C PHE A 1173 -15.05 -77.76 48.78
N VAL A 1174 -14.29 -78.82 49.09
CA VAL A 1174 -13.54 -79.57 48.06
C VAL A 1174 -14.46 -80.64 47.49
N TYR A 1175 -14.62 -80.65 46.16
CA TYR A 1175 -15.50 -81.58 45.46
C TYR A 1175 -14.69 -82.76 44.90
N VAL A 1176 -15.20 -83.98 45.05
CA VAL A 1176 -14.52 -85.23 44.69
C VAL A 1176 -15.47 -86.10 43.89
N VAL A 1177 -14.99 -86.76 42.83
CA VAL A 1177 -15.78 -87.68 42.00
C VAL A 1177 -15.02 -89.00 41.82
N GLY A 1178 -15.70 -90.13 42.00
CA GLY A 1178 -15.09 -91.45 41.87
C GLY A 1178 -16.04 -92.63 42.15
N THR A 1179 -15.48 -93.80 42.43
CA THR A 1179 -16.20 -94.94 43.02
C THR A 1179 -16.33 -94.76 44.54
N GLU A 1180 -17.28 -95.45 45.16
CA GLU A 1180 -17.50 -95.42 46.62
C GLU A 1180 -16.23 -95.76 47.41
N GLU A 1181 -15.51 -96.82 47.00
CA GLU A 1181 -14.19 -97.18 47.55
C GLU A 1181 -13.20 -96.03 47.49
N SER A 1182 -13.08 -95.39 46.32
CA SER A 1182 -12.15 -94.26 46.11
C SER A 1182 -12.52 -93.03 46.95
N LEU A 1183 -13.81 -92.76 47.17
CA LEU A 1183 -14.24 -91.66 48.04
C LEU A 1183 -13.87 -91.95 49.50
N SER A 1184 -14.07 -93.19 49.99
CA SER A 1184 -13.67 -93.59 51.35
C SER A 1184 -12.14 -93.51 51.55
N ALA A 1185 -11.36 -93.73 50.49
CA ALA A 1185 -9.91 -93.60 50.52
C ALA A 1185 -9.46 -92.12 50.49
N VAL A 1186 -10.16 -91.26 49.72
CA VAL A 1186 -9.93 -89.81 49.73
C VAL A 1186 -10.31 -89.20 51.07
N GLU A 1187 -11.42 -89.62 51.69
CA GLU A 1187 -11.85 -89.15 53.00
C GLU A 1187 -10.76 -89.41 54.06
N LYS A 1188 -10.29 -90.66 54.16
CA LYS A 1188 -9.18 -91.06 55.06
C LYS A 1188 -7.89 -90.29 54.80
N ALA A 1189 -7.57 -90.02 53.53
CA ALA A 1189 -6.36 -89.27 53.17
C ALA A 1189 -6.48 -87.77 53.43
N LEU A 1190 -7.66 -87.17 53.29
CA LEU A 1190 -7.92 -85.77 53.63
C LEU A 1190 -8.01 -85.57 55.15
N SER A 1191 -8.63 -86.48 55.89
CA SER A 1191 -8.72 -86.42 57.36
C SER A 1191 -7.36 -86.51 58.05
N GLN A 1192 -6.35 -87.10 57.39
CA GLN A 1192 -4.96 -87.14 57.88
C GLN A 1192 -4.17 -85.84 57.66
N LEU A 1193 -4.73 -84.85 56.96
CA LEU A 1193 -4.05 -83.61 56.57
C LEU A 1193 -4.69 -82.31 57.13
N VAL A 1194 -5.87 -82.40 57.76
CA VAL A 1194 -6.60 -81.27 58.39
C VAL A 1194 -6.12 -80.99 59.81
#